data_AF-A0A1Q8ZGW2-F1
#
_entry.id   AF-A0A1Q8ZGW2-F1
#
_cell.length_a   1.000
_cell.length_b   1.000
_cell.length_c   1.000
_cell.angle_alpha   90.00
_cell.angle_beta   90.00
_cell.angle_gamma   90.00
#
_symmetry.space_group_name_H-M   'P 1'
#
loop_
_entity.id
_entity.type
_entity.pdbx_description
1 polymer ?
#
loop_
_entity_poly.entity_id
_entity_poly.type
_entity_poly.pdbx_seq_one_letter_code
_entity_poly.pdbx_strand_id
1 'polypeptide(L)'
;MQDSIIVRLLSGFLLLSLLGMPSGQAQSIISASDGTQTIVTPNGTILTITGGQISGDGANLFHSFAQFGLNSQQIANFLSTPGIQNILARVVGGDPSIINGLIQVTGSNANLYLMNPAGIVFGPTASLNVPAAFTATTANRIGFSNGGQFNTVGPNSYATLTGLPQDFTFTALQPGAIVNAGQLTVGQGQAVTLLGGVVINTGTIAAPGGQITIAAVPGQKLVRVSQSGSLLSLDLPVGTGQMGSSIQALDLPALLASPAVTGATGVVVENGEVKLTSANTVIPTTAGTTIVAGTLTTASPSAQSEIKVLGDRIGLYAAHLDASGPSGGTILIGGDYQGQGTIPNAQITYVSPDSMIQADAIGQGNGGKVIVWADQTTVFRGSISAQGGPTGGDGGFVEVSGKQNLGFTGQVSTVAPQGQTGTLLLDPDNVQIIGSNPAPQDLQFIDGQILAGDAPPATFVISDTALGSFALANSDIVVQANSNIAFDSNLFMVFAGGTGSIVLIADADNNGTGSFLLPFTSVIVTNGKSLSIAAAQLAIAGDIGTTSAFGQGGNITLTTQSSASLGNLLSDGLLGGGQVTIAATGAIQVSSISAQSSSGPGGNVSLSTQGQVTVGTIGSDGLLSGGQVTIAATGAIQVSSISAQSSSGTGGNVSLSTQGQVTVGTIGSDGLLSGGQVTIAATGAIQVSSISAQSSSGTGGNVSISTADLFQATGTFLAVNGLDASIATIGATGGGAITITQGGNGLIPFTIGDASQNGTAGVVTSGSNTLLVGESFQFRTIRGNIRINGLEPQEVTFQKEISLPQEEKLEIKPACGLSGTGSSFTALEQQFTATYERYFGHGGGRTSADSACASLANIAEATGVKPALIYVSFAPPGDRLQKSFPGMGEILWQWAAPGFAVSLSDPQQSGVPKAQDRDQLVMILVTAKGLTQKKIPVSRMEVLQAAKQLRISVSNLRDDYQIPAERLYQWLIAPLDPILQQQNIENLVFIMDTGLRTLPIATLYDGQHFLVEKYSVGLMPSLSLTDTRRVSIREAQVLAMGASQFKDQSPLPAVPIELMMITQRLRAGKSFLNQDFTISNLKSQRSQNPVAILHLATHGEFRAGSAANSYIQFWDRRLGLDEIRQLGLNNPIVELLVLSACRTAVGSDEAELGFGGLAVQAGVKTVLASLWYVSDEGTLALMTQFYESLKTAPTKAEALQQAQVAMLREQIYLDQGKLIYLGDPGLVELPAPFQDRQRQVLSHPYYWAAFTMIGNPW
;
A
#
# COMPACT_ATOMS: atom_id res chain seq x y z
N MET A 1 22.14 -66.74 16.44
CA MET A 1 22.35 -68.03 15.75
C MET A 1 23.02 -67.72 14.43
N GLN A 2 24.13 -68.39 14.13
CA GLN A 2 24.90 -68.32 12.88
C GLN A 2 25.49 -66.95 12.48
N ASP A 3 26.70 -66.88 11.91
CA ASP A 3 27.88 -67.71 12.20
C ASP A 3 29.14 -66.84 12.07
N SER A 4 30.18 -67.22 12.81
CA SER A 4 31.48 -66.52 12.86
C SER A 4 32.49 -67.10 11.85
N ILE A 5 33.74 -66.60 11.92
CA ILE A 5 35.01 -67.20 11.42
C ILE A 5 35.53 -66.64 10.07
N ILE A 6 36.46 -65.68 10.20
CA ILE A 6 37.86 -65.67 9.68
C ILE A 6 38.47 -64.40 10.33
N VAL A 7 39.06 -64.46 11.52
CA VAL A 7 40.35 -65.06 11.93
C VAL A 7 41.57 -64.24 11.46
N ARG A 8 42.28 -63.71 12.46
CA ARG A 8 43.57 -63.00 12.41
C ARG A 8 44.61 -63.69 11.53
N LEU A 9 45.44 -62.91 10.84
CA LEU A 9 46.86 -63.23 10.59
C LEU A 9 47.67 -61.99 10.17
N LEU A 10 48.99 -62.05 10.38
CA LEU A 10 50.02 -61.18 9.77
C LEU A 10 50.03 -59.68 10.11
N SER A 11 49.93 -59.36 11.40
CA SER A 11 50.74 -58.27 11.96
C SER A 11 52.23 -58.68 11.89
N GLY A 12 52.95 -58.30 10.82
CA GLY A 12 54.30 -58.85 10.62
C GLY A 12 55.12 -58.40 9.40
N PHE A 13 54.99 -57.16 8.90
CA PHE A 13 55.93 -56.63 7.89
C PHE A 13 56.22 -55.11 8.01
N LEU A 14 56.18 -54.55 9.23
CA LEU A 14 56.77 -53.24 9.51
C LEU A 14 58.30 -53.37 9.69
N LEU A 15 59.05 -53.34 8.58
CA LEU A 15 60.37 -52.70 8.39
C LEU A 15 60.93 -53.06 7.00
N LEU A 16 61.27 -52.02 6.21
CA LEU A 16 61.94 -51.98 4.89
C LEU A 16 61.08 -51.64 3.65
N SER A 17 60.52 -50.42 3.67
CA SER A 17 60.21 -49.67 2.44
C SER A 17 60.35 -48.15 2.62
N LEU A 18 61.36 -47.69 3.39
CA LEU A 18 61.84 -46.32 3.26
C LEU A 18 62.64 -46.22 1.95
N LEU A 19 61.98 -45.80 0.86
CA LEU A 19 62.60 -45.22 -0.33
C LEU A 19 61.50 -44.70 -1.26
N GLY A 20 61.55 -43.40 -1.62
CA GLY A 20 60.80 -42.87 -2.76
C GLY A 20 59.30 -42.64 -2.60
N MET A 21 58.87 -41.83 -1.62
CA MET A 21 57.71 -40.97 -1.91
C MET A 21 58.13 -39.96 -2.99
N PRO A 22 57.36 -39.76 -4.07
CA PRO A 22 57.72 -38.79 -5.10
C PRO A 22 57.61 -37.38 -4.52
N SER A 23 58.72 -36.65 -4.47
CA SER A 23 58.71 -35.21 -4.23
C SER A 23 57.91 -34.54 -5.35
N GLY A 24 56.74 -33.98 -5.02
CA GLY A 24 55.94 -33.20 -5.98
C GLY A 24 56.82 -32.14 -6.63
N GLN A 25 56.77 -32.04 -7.96
CA GLN A 25 57.69 -31.17 -8.68
C GLN A 25 57.48 -29.71 -8.26
N ALA A 26 58.52 -29.12 -7.68
CA ALA A 26 58.51 -27.74 -7.24
C ALA A 26 58.43 -26.81 -8.46
N GLN A 27 57.40 -25.96 -8.51
CA GLN A 27 57.34 -24.88 -9.47
C GLN A 27 58.48 -23.89 -9.20
N SER A 28 59.36 -23.71 -10.19
CA SER A 28 60.57 -22.88 -10.06
C SER A 28 60.29 -21.39 -10.23
N ILE A 29 61.09 -20.53 -9.58
CA ILE A 29 61.18 -19.11 -9.97
C ILE A 29 62.05 -19.01 -11.23
N ILE A 30 61.46 -18.50 -12.32
CA ILE A 30 62.12 -18.27 -13.61
C ILE A 30 61.86 -16.81 -14.00
N SER A 31 62.91 -16.02 -14.27
CA SER A 31 62.74 -14.63 -14.72
C SER A 31 62.19 -14.53 -16.15
N ALA A 32 61.48 -13.44 -16.43
CA ALA A 32 60.92 -13.18 -17.76
C ALA A 32 61.96 -12.60 -18.72
N SER A 33 61.92 -13.03 -19.99
CA SER A 33 62.75 -12.48 -21.07
C SER A 33 62.03 -11.32 -21.78
N ASP A 34 61.70 -10.27 -21.04
CA ASP A 34 60.74 -9.22 -21.42
C ASP A 34 61.29 -7.79 -21.31
N GLY A 35 62.61 -7.64 -21.15
CA GLY A 35 63.28 -6.36 -20.95
C GLY A 35 63.35 -5.87 -19.49
N THR A 36 62.71 -6.55 -18.54
CA THR A 36 62.75 -6.15 -17.11
C THR A 36 64.09 -6.48 -16.45
N GLN A 37 64.97 -7.24 -17.10
CA GLN A 37 66.34 -7.56 -16.60
C GLN A 37 66.35 -8.12 -15.16
N THR A 38 65.35 -8.94 -14.81
CA THR A 38 65.28 -9.60 -13.51
C THR A 38 66.22 -10.80 -13.48
N ILE A 39 67.08 -10.86 -12.46
CA ILE A 39 68.09 -11.91 -12.27
C ILE A 39 67.70 -12.72 -11.04
N VAL A 40 67.70 -14.04 -11.17
CA VAL A 40 67.47 -14.98 -10.06
C VAL A 40 68.74 -15.78 -9.86
N THR A 41 69.36 -15.67 -8.69
CA THR A 41 70.64 -16.31 -8.35
C THR A 41 70.41 -17.33 -7.23
N PRO A 42 70.40 -18.64 -7.53
CA PRO A 42 70.30 -19.68 -6.51
C PRO A 42 71.58 -19.79 -5.68
N ASN A 43 71.43 -19.75 -4.35
CA ASN A 43 72.48 -20.02 -3.37
C ASN A 43 71.94 -21.03 -2.35
N GLY A 44 72.15 -22.32 -2.63
CA GLY A 44 71.47 -23.40 -1.89
C GLY A 44 69.96 -23.30 -2.05
N THR A 45 69.24 -23.12 -0.94
CA THR A 45 67.80 -22.91 -0.92
C THR A 45 67.38 -21.44 -1.10
N ILE A 46 68.30 -20.48 -1.04
CA ILE A 46 68.01 -19.05 -1.15
C ILE A 46 68.06 -18.64 -2.62
N LEU A 47 66.91 -18.26 -3.17
CA LEU A 47 66.76 -17.69 -4.50
C LEU A 47 66.85 -16.16 -4.37
N THR A 48 68.04 -15.61 -4.61
CA THR A 48 68.27 -14.16 -4.47
C THR A 48 67.88 -13.46 -5.76
N ILE A 49 66.95 -12.51 -5.66
CA ILE A 49 66.37 -11.76 -6.77
C ILE A 49 67.06 -10.39 -6.83
N THR A 50 67.63 -10.06 -7.99
CA THR A 50 68.37 -8.82 -8.27
C THR A 50 68.07 -8.31 -9.68
N GLY A 51 68.72 -7.22 -10.10
CA GLY A 51 68.43 -6.55 -11.37
C GLY A 51 67.09 -5.82 -11.29
N GLY A 52 66.23 -5.98 -12.29
CA GLY A 52 64.97 -5.26 -12.39
C GLY A 52 65.08 -3.94 -13.16
N GLN A 53 64.03 -3.13 -13.11
CA GLN A 53 64.00 -1.76 -13.65
C GLN A 53 63.51 -0.79 -12.57
N ILE A 54 63.95 0.47 -12.61
CA ILE A 54 63.63 1.49 -11.60
C ILE A 54 62.83 2.62 -12.25
N SER A 55 61.88 3.20 -11.52
CA SER A 55 61.10 4.38 -11.93
C SER A 55 61.94 5.66 -12.02
N GLY A 56 61.47 6.67 -12.77
CA GLY A 56 62.19 7.93 -12.98
C GLY A 56 62.35 8.81 -11.74
N ASP A 57 61.66 8.50 -10.64
CA ASP A 57 61.79 9.12 -9.31
C ASP A 57 62.66 8.30 -8.34
N GLY A 58 63.13 7.11 -8.76
CA GLY A 58 63.91 6.19 -7.93
C GLY A 58 63.12 5.42 -6.86
N ALA A 59 61.80 5.58 -6.76
CA ALA A 59 61.01 5.04 -5.65
C ALA A 59 60.53 3.59 -5.85
N ASN A 60 60.34 3.16 -7.11
CA ASN A 60 59.72 1.88 -7.45
C ASN A 60 60.68 0.96 -8.21
N LEU A 61 60.83 -0.28 -7.74
CA LEU A 61 61.64 -1.34 -8.35
C LEU A 61 60.72 -2.41 -8.96
N PHE A 62 60.89 -2.71 -10.25
CA PHE A 62 60.04 -3.64 -11.00
C PHE A 62 60.79 -4.94 -11.33
N HIS A 63 60.14 -6.07 -11.06
CA HIS A 63 60.59 -7.41 -11.40
C HIS A 63 59.54 -8.17 -12.21
N SER A 64 59.99 -9.11 -13.06
CA SER A 64 59.12 -9.88 -13.93
C SER A 64 59.58 -11.33 -14.07
N PHE A 65 58.63 -12.26 -13.98
CA PHE A 65 58.85 -13.69 -13.90
C PHE A 65 58.00 -14.45 -14.93
N ALA A 66 58.58 -15.44 -15.60
CA ALA A 66 57.80 -16.42 -16.36
C ALA A 66 57.01 -17.33 -15.41
N GLN A 67 57.67 -17.84 -14.38
CA GLN A 67 57.06 -18.62 -13.30
C GLN A 67 57.57 -18.10 -11.94
N PHE A 68 56.71 -18.12 -10.93
CA PHE A 68 57.06 -17.79 -9.55
C PHE A 68 56.38 -18.77 -8.60
N GLY A 69 57.15 -19.70 -8.05
CA GLY A 69 56.71 -20.68 -7.07
C GLY A 69 57.84 -21.04 -6.11
N LEU A 70 57.51 -21.66 -4.97
CA LEU A 70 58.46 -22.04 -3.92
C LEU A 70 58.05 -23.38 -3.30
N ASN A 71 59.02 -24.26 -3.04
CA ASN A 71 58.85 -25.37 -2.11
C ASN A 71 59.11 -24.94 -0.65
N SER A 72 58.75 -25.80 0.31
CA SER A 72 58.79 -25.51 1.76
C SER A 72 60.18 -25.29 2.37
N GLN A 73 61.26 -25.49 1.61
CA GLN A 73 62.63 -25.23 2.05
C GLN A 73 63.24 -23.98 1.40
N GLN A 74 62.61 -23.41 0.36
CA GLN A 74 63.16 -22.31 -0.43
C GLN A 74 62.81 -20.93 0.13
N ILE A 75 63.69 -19.97 -0.12
CA ILE A 75 63.51 -18.56 0.26
C ILE A 75 63.62 -17.69 -0.99
N ALA A 76 62.58 -16.94 -1.36
CA ALA A 76 62.67 -15.88 -2.36
C ALA A 76 63.12 -14.58 -1.66
N ASN A 77 64.39 -14.20 -1.84
CA ASN A 77 64.95 -12.99 -1.23
C ASN A 77 65.05 -11.86 -2.26
N PHE A 78 64.17 -10.88 -2.19
CA PHE A 78 64.26 -9.63 -2.96
C PHE A 78 65.32 -8.73 -2.32
N LEU A 79 66.47 -8.57 -2.99
CA LEU A 79 67.54 -7.70 -2.54
C LEU A 79 67.36 -6.29 -3.11
N SER A 80 67.10 -5.33 -2.22
CA SER A 80 66.82 -3.93 -2.52
C SER A 80 67.91 -3.01 -1.98
N THR A 81 67.99 -1.79 -2.52
CA THR A 81 68.87 -0.72 -2.01
C THR A 81 68.10 0.30 -1.17
N PRO A 82 68.77 1.02 -0.25
CA PRO A 82 68.18 2.20 0.41
C PRO A 82 67.71 3.23 -0.63
N GLY A 83 66.46 3.69 -0.48
CA GLY A 83 65.81 4.61 -1.41
C GLY A 83 64.58 4.04 -2.13
N ILE A 84 64.55 2.71 -2.38
CA ILE A 84 63.37 2.03 -2.90
C ILE A 84 62.27 2.01 -1.82
N GLN A 85 61.05 2.37 -2.21
CA GLN A 85 59.84 2.37 -1.38
C GLN A 85 58.89 1.22 -1.73
N ASN A 86 58.82 0.82 -3.00
CA ASN A 86 57.96 -0.27 -3.46
C ASN A 86 58.71 -1.23 -4.40
N ILE A 87 58.53 -2.52 -4.19
CA ILE A 87 58.99 -3.61 -5.07
C ILE A 87 57.74 -4.22 -5.72
N LEU A 88 57.68 -4.25 -7.05
CA LEU A 88 56.55 -4.77 -7.81
C LEU A 88 56.98 -5.96 -8.68
N ALA A 89 56.52 -7.16 -8.32
CA ALA A 89 56.78 -8.41 -9.01
C ALA A 89 55.55 -8.86 -9.82
N ARG A 90 55.68 -8.99 -11.14
CA ARG A 90 54.65 -9.60 -12.02
C ARG A 90 55.03 -11.00 -12.48
N VAL A 91 54.03 -11.87 -12.65
CA VAL A 91 54.15 -13.17 -13.34
C VAL A 91 53.46 -13.06 -14.71
N VAL A 92 54.13 -13.54 -15.76
CA VAL A 92 53.69 -13.38 -17.16
C VAL A 92 53.57 -14.67 -17.96
N GLY A 93 54.05 -15.83 -17.45
CA GLY A 93 54.04 -17.10 -18.18
C GLY A 93 52.68 -17.81 -18.24
N GLY A 94 51.71 -17.39 -17.41
CA GLY A 94 50.33 -17.90 -17.41
C GLY A 94 50.01 -19.00 -16.40
N ASP A 95 51.02 -19.56 -15.70
CA ASP A 95 50.80 -20.50 -14.61
C ASP A 95 50.43 -19.78 -13.29
N PRO A 96 49.56 -20.35 -12.44
CA PRO A 96 49.31 -19.84 -11.09
C PRO A 96 50.55 -20.01 -10.20
N SER A 97 50.73 -19.14 -9.21
CA SER A 97 51.88 -19.17 -8.31
C SER A 97 51.65 -20.05 -7.08
N ILE A 98 52.32 -21.19 -6.99
CA ILE A 98 52.26 -22.10 -5.83
C ILE A 98 53.46 -21.86 -4.91
N ILE A 99 53.18 -21.34 -3.72
CA ILE A 99 54.15 -20.81 -2.77
C ILE A 99 54.03 -21.61 -1.47
N ASN A 100 55.05 -22.39 -1.14
CA ASN A 100 55.17 -23.08 0.16
C ASN A 100 56.38 -22.60 0.99
N GLY A 101 57.25 -21.76 0.41
CA GLY A 101 58.45 -21.26 1.07
C GLY A 101 58.30 -19.87 1.68
N LEU A 102 59.44 -19.29 2.08
CA LEU A 102 59.53 -17.94 2.65
C LEU A 102 59.70 -16.89 1.53
N ILE A 103 58.93 -15.81 1.58
CA ILE A 103 59.20 -14.59 0.80
C ILE A 103 59.83 -13.55 1.73
N GLN A 104 60.96 -12.99 1.33
CA GLN A 104 61.76 -12.07 2.13
C GLN A 104 62.19 -10.84 1.31
N VAL A 105 62.28 -9.68 1.98
CA VAL A 105 62.94 -8.47 1.44
C VAL A 105 64.18 -8.18 2.28
N THR A 106 65.29 -7.77 1.64
CA THR A 106 66.52 -7.34 2.32
C THR A 106 67.08 -6.04 1.74
N GLY A 107 67.79 -5.26 2.57
CA GLY A 107 68.51 -4.05 2.16
C GLY A 107 67.69 -2.75 2.08
N SER A 108 66.37 -2.81 2.26
CA SER A 108 65.48 -1.64 2.38
C SER A 108 64.27 -1.94 3.27
N ASN A 109 63.46 -0.91 3.56
CA ASN A 109 62.12 -1.07 4.16
C ASN A 109 61.02 -0.86 3.09
N ALA A 110 61.13 -1.55 1.96
CA ALA A 110 60.20 -1.39 0.84
C ALA A 110 58.98 -2.32 0.96
N ASN A 111 57.81 -1.81 0.54
CA ASN A 111 56.59 -2.59 0.35
C ASN A 111 56.79 -3.63 -0.77
N LEU A 112 56.11 -4.77 -0.70
CA LEU A 112 56.17 -5.81 -1.74
C LEU A 112 54.79 -6.10 -2.33
N TYR A 113 54.67 -5.90 -3.65
CA TYR A 113 53.49 -6.22 -4.45
C TYR A 113 53.78 -7.44 -5.33
N LEU A 114 52.98 -8.50 -5.19
CA LEU A 114 53.05 -9.72 -6.02
C LEU A 114 51.78 -9.84 -6.88
N MET A 115 51.95 -9.88 -8.19
CA MET A 115 50.88 -9.88 -9.19
C MET A 115 50.94 -11.13 -10.08
N ASN A 116 49.90 -11.98 -10.01
CA ASN A 116 49.73 -13.09 -10.95
C ASN A 116 48.24 -13.29 -11.31
N PRO A 117 47.78 -12.92 -12.51
CA PRO A 117 46.39 -13.10 -12.94
C PRO A 117 45.90 -14.55 -12.98
N ALA A 118 46.79 -15.53 -13.10
CA ALA A 118 46.41 -16.94 -13.18
C ALA A 118 45.96 -17.52 -11.83
N GLY A 119 46.34 -16.87 -10.72
CA GLY A 119 46.04 -17.30 -9.35
C GLY A 119 47.29 -17.37 -8.46
N ILE A 120 47.08 -17.37 -7.14
CA ILE A 120 48.14 -17.46 -6.13
C ILE A 120 47.70 -18.41 -5.01
N VAL A 121 48.52 -19.40 -4.66
CA VAL A 121 48.28 -20.34 -3.56
C VAL A 121 49.45 -20.28 -2.59
N PHE A 122 49.22 -19.74 -1.39
CA PHE A 122 50.13 -19.85 -0.25
C PHE A 122 49.76 -21.12 0.54
N GLY A 123 50.59 -22.16 0.45
CA GLY A 123 50.38 -23.42 1.18
C GLY A 123 50.77 -23.35 2.66
N PRO A 124 50.56 -24.41 3.46
CA PRO A 124 50.68 -24.38 4.93
C PRO A 124 52.07 -24.02 5.51
N THR A 125 53.11 -24.08 4.69
CA THR A 125 54.49 -23.72 5.08
C THR A 125 54.92 -22.34 4.58
N ALA A 126 54.05 -21.67 3.79
CA ALA A 126 54.31 -20.34 3.28
C ALA A 126 54.41 -19.32 4.41
N SER A 127 55.39 -18.43 4.31
CA SER A 127 55.67 -17.40 5.30
C SER A 127 56.21 -16.12 4.66
N LEU A 128 56.12 -15.01 5.40
CA LEU A 128 56.63 -13.70 5.00
C LEU A 128 57.68 -13.18 5.98
N ASN A 129 58.70 -12.54 5.44
CA ASN A 129 59.67 -11.70 6.14
C ASN A 129 59.81 -10.38 5.35
N VAL A 130 58.71 -9.62 5.34
CA VAL A 130 58.59 -8.32 4.67
C VAL A 130 58.50 -7.25 5.76
N PRO A 131 59.41 -6.26 5.81
CA PRO A 131 59.49 -5.31 6.91
C PRO A 131 58.46 -4.17 6.79
N ALA A 132 57.95 -3.92 5.59
CA ALA A 132 56.87 -2.99 5.28
C ALA A 132 55.59 -3.74 4.83
N ALA A 133 54.67 -3.09 4.11
CA ALA A 133 53.41 -3.70 3.70
C ALA A 133 53.57 -4.77 2.58
N PHE A 134 52.66 -5.75 2.57
CA PHE A 134 52.59 -6.80 1.55
C PHE A 134 51.23 -6.80 0.83
N THR A 135 51.25 -6.86 -0.50
CA THR A 135 50.05 -6.97 -1.33
C THR A 135 50.17 -8.12 -2.32
N ALA A 136 49.19 -9.03 -2.35
CA ALA A 136 49.08 -10.05 -3.39
C ALA A 136 47.80 -9.85 -4.22
N THR A 137 47.91 -9.93 -5.55
CA THR A 137 46.76 -9.67 -6.44
C THR A 137 46.74 -10.52 -7.70
N THR A 138 45.53 -10.78 -8.21
CA THR A 138 45.29 -11.37 -9.55
C THR A 138 44.78 -10.34 -10.56
N ALA A 139 44.88 -9.03 -10.24
CA ALA A 139 44.65 -7.94 -11.18
C ALA A 139 45.57 -8.04 -12.41
N ASN A 140 45.10 -7.54 -13.56
CA ASN A 140 45.87 -7.53 -14.81
C ASN A 140 46.75 -6.29 -14.95
N ARG A 141 46.50 -5.23 -14.16
CA ARG A 141 47.26 -3.97 -14.15
C ARG A 141 47.27 -3.35 -12.76
N ILE A 142 48.37 -2.68 -12.42
CA ILE A 142 48.48 -1.74 -11.29
C ILE A 142 48.64 -0.32 -11.87
N GLY A 143 47.78 0.60 -11.47
CA GLY A 143 47.84 2.02 -11.79
C GLY A 143 48.56 2.82 -10.71
N PHE A 144 49.32 3.82 -11.14
CA PHE A 144 50.09 4.74 -10.30
C PHE A 144 49.41 6.11 -10.19
N SER A 145 49.71 6.84 -9.12
CA SER A 145 49.20 8.19 -8.85
C SER A 145 49.51 9.23 -9.94
N ASN A 146 50.43 8.94 -10.86
CA ASN A 146 50.76 9.78 -12.02
C ASN A 146 49.98 9.42 -13.31
N GLY A 147 49.08 8.42 -13.27
CA GLY A 147 48.34 7.90 -14.42
C GLY A 147 49.02 6.76 -15.19
N GLY A 148 50.25 6.40 -14.83
CA GLY A 148 51.00 5.27 -15.41
C GLY A 148 50.41 3.91 -15.02
N GLN A 149 50.58 2.91 -15.88
CA GLN A 149 50.08 1.54 -15.65
C GLN A 149 51.21 0.51 -15.80
N PHE A 150 51.40 -0.31 -14.76
CA PHE A 150 52.21 -1.52 -14.79
C PHE A 150 51.31 -2.70 -15.17
N ASN A 151 51.53 -3.25 -16.37
CA ASN A 151 50.64 -4.24 -16.99
C ASN A 151 51.26 -5.64 -16.90
N THR A 152 50.44 -6.69 -16.86
CA THR A 152 50.95 -8.08 -16.94
C THR A 152 51.28 -8.51 -18.37
N VAL A 153 50.47 -8.09 -19.35
CA VAL A 153 50.67 -8.40 -20.78
C VAL A 153 51.09 -7.13 -21.53
N GLY A 154 52.09 -7.25 -22.39
CA GLY A 154 52.63 -6.15 -23.19
C GLY A 154 53.82 -5.41 -22.54
N PRO A 155 54.36 -4.39 -23.26
CA PRO A 155 55.49 -3.58 -22.79
C PRO A 155 55.09 -2.63 -21.66
N ASN A 156 56.04 -2.25 -20.82
CA ASN A 156 55.89 -1.26 -19.76
C ASN A 156 56.97 -0.17 -19.86
N SER A 157 56.58 1.09 -19.70
CA SER A 157 57.49 2.24 -19.70
C SER A 157 57.96 2.54 -18.26
N TYR A 158 58.87 1.73 -17.72
CA TYR A 158 59.26 1.77 -16.30
C TYR A 158 59.61 3.16 -15.76
N ALA A 159 60.33 3.98 -16.54
CA ALA A 159 60.70 5.33 -16.17
C ALA A 159 59.48 6.26 -15.89
N THR A 160 58.30 5.98 -16.47
CA THR A 160 57.07 6.76 -16.26
C THR A 160 56.13 6.14 -15.23
N LEU A 161 56.58 5.19 -14.40
CA LEU A 161 55.80 4.60 -13.31
C LEU A 161 56.24 5.18 -11.95
N THR A 162 56.02 6.48 -11.79
CA THR A 162 56.44 7.28 -10.62
C THR A 162 55.28 7.53 -9.65
N GLY A 163 55.59 7.78 -8.38
CA GLY A 163 54.61 7.90 -7.30
C GLY A 163 54.15 6.54 -6.76
N LEU A 164 52.97 6.51 -6.12
CA LEU A 164 52.47 5.33 -5.40
C LEU A 164 51.54 4.48 -6.27
N PRO A 165 51.55 3.14 -6.12
CA PRO A 165 50.47 2.25 -6.56
C PRO A 165 49.14 2.64 -5.88
N GLN A 166 48.06 2.81 -6.66
CA GLN A 166 46.74 3.24 -6.16
C GLN A 166 45.55 2.53 -6.80
N ASP A 167 45.64 2.11 -8.07
CA ASP A 167 44.54 1.47 -8.79
C ASP A 167 44.89 0.00 -9.13
N PHE A 168 43.92 -0.92 -9.05
CA PHE A 168 44.06 -2.32 -9.47
C PHE A 168 42.98 -2.65 -10.50
N THR A 169 43.37 -3.09 -11.70
CA THR A 169 42.43 -3.31 -12.81
C THR A 169 42.21 -4.80 -13.09
N PHE A 170 40.98 -5.26 -12.89
CA PHE A 170 40.54 -6.62 -13.21
C PHE A 170 39.81 -6.59 -14.55
N THR A 171 40.35 -7.28 -15.55
CA THR A 171 39.89 -7.21 -16.95
C THR A 171 39.40 -8.54 -17.50
N ALA A 172 39.83 -9.66 -16.89
CA ALA A 172 39.23 -10.96 -17.11
C ALA A 172 37.78 -10.98 -16.57
N LEU A 173 36.91 -11.75 -17.22
CA LEU A 173 35.55 -12.03 -16.75
C LEU A 173 35.57 -12.91 -15.49
N GLN A 174 36.52 -13.83 -15.41
CA GLN A 174 36.86 -14.62 -14.22
C GLN A 174 38.34 -14.36 -13.89
N PRO A 175 38.65 -13.50 -12.90
CA PRO A 175 40.02 -13.32 -12.43
C PRO A 175 40.48 -14.50 -11.57
N GLY A 176 41.79 -14.77 -11.53
CA GLY A 176 42.34 -15.87 -10.75
C GLY A 176 42.04 -15.76 -9.24
N ALA A 177 41.99 -16.92 -8.57
CA ALA A 177 41.77 -17.00 -7.14
C ALA A 177 43.06 -16.79 -6.32
N ILE A 178 42.90 -16.35 -5.07
CA ILE A 178 43.95 -16.36 -4.04
C ILE A 178 43.54 -17.31 -2.92
N VAL A 179 44.41 -18.25 -2.55
CA VAL A 179 44.19 -19.16 -1.42
C VAL A 179 45.36 -19.02 -0.44
N ASN A 180 45.09 -18.69 0.82
CA ASN A 180 46.07 -18.71 1.89
C ASN A 180 45.76 -19.78 2.94
N ALA A 181 46.68 -20.74 3.08
CA ALA A 181 46.75 -21.71 4.17
C ALA A 181 48.00 -21.52 5.05
N GLY A 182 48.88 -20.56 4.73
CA GLY A 182 50.14 -20.29 5.43
C GLY A 182 50.04 -19.16 6.48
N GLN A 183 51.21 -18.66 6.89
CA GLN A 183 51.38 -17.64 7.93
C GLN A 183 51.90 -16.31 7.33
N LEU A 184 50.97 -15.44 6.94
CA LEU A 184 51.28 -14.16 6.30
C LEU A 184 51.43 -13.05 7.34
N THR A 185 52.64 -12.83 7.84
CA THR A 185 52.96 -11.84 8.87
C THR A 185 53.83 -10.69 8.32
N VAL A 186 53.52 -9.45 8.70
CA VAL A 186 54.31 -8.24 8.38
C VAL A 186 54.78 -7.52 9.66
N GLY A 187 55.60 -6.49 9.49
CA GLY A 187 56.04 -5.62 10.59
C GLY A 187 54.90 -4.89 11.32
N GLN A 188 55.19 -4.34 12.49
CA GLN A 188 54.22 -3.54 13.27
C GLN A 188 53.80 -2.29 12.48
N GLY A 189 52.51 -1.96 12.51
CA GLY A 189 51.95 -0.81 11.80
C GLY A 189 51.90 -0.94 10.27
N GLN A 190 52.16 -2.13 9.73
CA GLN A 190 52.13 -2.38 8.28
C GLN A 190 50.79 -2.99 7.85
N ALA A 191 50.58 -3.17 6.54
CA ALA A 191 49.35 -3.74 5.98
C ALA A 191 49.59 -5.06 5.24
N VAL A 192 48.60 -5.96 5.29
CA VAL A 192 48.49 -7.12 4.38
C VAL A 192 47.22 -6.98 3.54
N THR A 193 47.37 -7.01 2.22
CA THR A 193 46.25 -6.84 1.28
C THR A 193 46.19 -8.01 0.28
N LEU A 194 45.04 -8.68 0.18
CA LEU A 194 44.77 -9.78 -0.77
C LEU A 194 43.61 -9.40 -1.70
N LEU A 195 43.88 -9.24 -3.01
CA LEU A 195 42.88 -8.82 -4.02
C LEU A 195 42.77 -9.84 -5.16
N GLY A 196 41.79 -10.75 -5.08
CA GLY A 196 41.59 -11.84 -6.04
C GLY A 196 40.22 -11.81 -6.74
N GLY A 197 39.99 -12.69 -7.71
CA GLY A 197 38.63 -12.95 -8.23
C GLY A 197 37.78 -13.69 -7.19
N VAL A 198 38.39 -14.69 -6.54
CA VAL A 198 37.90 -15.36 -5.33
C VAL A 198 39.05 -15.32 -4.31
N VAL A 199 38.77 -15.11 -3.02
CA VAL A 199 39.82 -15.15 -1.99
C VAL A 199 39.41 -16.06 -0.83
N ILE A 200 40.29 -17.00 -0.47
CA ILE A 200 40.06 -17.97 0.62
C ILE A 200 41.22 -17.90 1.61
N ASN A 201 40.93 -17.66 2.88
CA ASN A 201 41.91 -17.71 3.97
C ASN A 201 41.56 -18.80 4.99
N THR A 202 42.27 -19.93 4.95
CA THR A 202 42.25 -21.01 5.97
C THR A 202 43.45 -20.93 6.91
N GLY A 203 44.51 -20.19 6.54
CA GLY A 203 45.69 -19.93 7.35
C GLY A 203 45.57 -18.69 8.24
N THR A 204 46.71 -18.14 8.61
CA THR A 204 46.80 -16.94 9.48
C THR A 204 47.32 -15.74 8.70
N ILE A 205 46.71 -14.57 8.92
CA ILE A 205 47.26 -13.27 8.52
C ILE A 205 47.44 -12.41 9.78
N ALA A 206 48.61 -11.79 9.93
CA ALA A 206 48.95 -10.99 11.10
C ALA A 206 49.63 -9.67 10.72
N ALA A 207 49.05 -8.54 11.14
CA ALA A 207 49.60 -7.20 10.94
C ALA A 207 49.41 -6.33 12.20
N PRO A 208 50.23 -6.54 13.26
CA PRO A 208 49.99 -5.94 14.58
C PRO A 208 50.03 -4.41 14.56
N GLY A 209 48.95 -3.78 15.01
CA GLY A 209 48.78 -2.32 15.04
C GLY A 209 48.63 -1.70 13.66
N GLY A 210 48.21 -2.48 12.68
CA GLY A 210 48.08 -2.10 11.27
C GLY A 210 46.76 -2.59 10.67
N GLN A 211 46.81 -3.01 9.40
CA GLN A 211 45.61 -3.27 8.59
C GLN A 211 45.65 -4.63 7.89
N ILE A 212 44.53 -5.36 7.91
CA ILE A 212 44.30 -6.52 7.04
C ILE A 212 43.14 -6.23 6.10
N THR A 213 43.36 -6.32 4.79
CA THR A 213 42.34 -6.13 3.75
C THR A 213 42.24 -7.38 2.88
N ILE A 214 41.11 -8.07 2.92
CA ILE A 214 40.79 -9.19 2.02
C ILE A 214 39.60 -8.79 1.17
N ALA A 215 39.76 -8.78 -0.16
CA ALA A 215 38.68 -8.47 -1.08
C ALA A 215 38.65 -9.39 -2.30
N ALA A 216 37.49 -9.98 -2.57
CA ALA A 216 37.18 -10.65 -3.82
C ALA A 216 36.47 -9.70 -4.79
N VAL A 217 36.87 -9.72 -6.05
CA VAL A 217 36.50 -8.73 -7.06
C VAL A 217 35.80 -9.44 -8.23
N PRO A 218 34.53 -9.14 -8.53
CA PRO A 218 33.90 -9.61 -9.76
C PRO A 218 34.65 -9.04 -10.98
N GLY A 219 34.69 -9.81 -12.07
CA GLY A 219 35.46 -9.45 -13.26
C GLY A 219 35.07 -8.11 -13.89
N GLN A 220 35.96 -7.53 -14.69
CA GLN A 220 35.76 -6.27 -15.43
C GLN A 220 35.57 -5.00 -14.56
N LYS A 221 36.07 -5.01 -13.31
CA LYS A 221 36.07 -3.87 -12.39
C LYS A 221 37.45 -3.20 -12.23
N LEU A 222 37.43 -1.88 -11.99
CA LEU A 222 38.55 -1.14 -11.42
C LEU A 222 38.37 -1.00 -9.90
N VAL A 223 39.44 -1.23 -9.14
CA VAL A 223 39.50 -1.05 -7.68
C VAL A 223 40.44 0.10 -7.34
N ARG A 224 40.07 0.98 -6.40
CA ARG A 224 40.85 2.17 -6.02
C ARG A 224 41.27 2.22 -4.56
N VAL A 225 42.45 2.75 -4.31
CA VAL A 225 43.11 2.94 -2.99
C VAL A 225 43.58 4.39 -2.85
N SER A 226 43.09 5.13 -1.84
CA SER A 226 43.47 6.55 -1.63
C SER A 226 44.50 6.76 -0.52
N GLN A 227 44.66 5.77 0.36
CA GLN A 227 45.64 5.70 1.43
C GLN A 227 46.18 4.27 1.50
N SER A 228 47.46 4.10 1.85
CA SER A 228 48.17 2.82 1.78
C SER A 228 47.41 1.64 2.42
N GLY A 229 46.76 0.81 1.57
CA GLY A 229 46.01 -0.40 1.96
C GLY A 229 44.47 -0.26 2.03
N SER A 230 43.91 0.96 2.07
CA SER A 230 42.47 1.19 2.24
C SER A 230 41.74 1.36 0.89
N LEU A 231 40.75 0.50 0.61
CA LEU A 231 39.94 0.49 -0.62
C LEU A 231 38.76 1.50 -0.53
N LEU A 232 38.41 2.17 -1.64
CA LEU A 232 37.39 3.24 -1.68
C LEU A 232 36.32 3.14 -2.78
N SER A 233 36.46 2.23 -3.75
CA SER A 233 35.46 2.03 -4.80
C SER A 233 35.76 0.77 -5.60
N LEU A 234 34.69 0.17 -6.14
CA LEU A 234 34.70 -1.01 -7.00
C LEU A 234 33.90 -0.75 -8.30
N ASP A 235 33.65 0.51 -8.69
CA ASP A 235 32.51 0.86 -9.57
C ASP A 235 32.80 1.64 -10.85
N LEU A 236 34.04 1.57 -11.36
CA LEU A 236 34.28 1.93 -12.76
C LEU A 236 34.38 0.65 -13.63
N PRO A 237 33.37 0.35 -14.47
CA PRO A 237 33.48 -0.73 -15.45
C PRO A 237 34.52 -0.34 -16.50
N VAL A 238 35.48 -1.23 -16.76
CA VAL A 238 36.50 -0.97 -17.79
C VAL A 238 35.86 -1.09 -19.18
N GLY A 239 35.79 0.04 -19.89
CA GLY A 239 35.31 0.09 -21.26
C GLY A 239 36.10 -0.85 -22.18
N THR A 240 35.42 -1.47 -23.15
CA THR A 240 35.91 -2.60 -23.96
C THR A 240 36.92 -2.19 -25.04
N GLY A 241 37.95 -1.41 -24.66
CA GLY A 241 39.12 -1.16 -25.50
C GLY A 241 39.87 -2.45 -25.77
N GLN A 242 40.31 -2.65 -27.03
CA GLN A 242 40.91 -3.91 -27.46
C GLN A 242 42.15 -4.27 -26.62
N MET A 243 42.18 -5.51 -26.12
CA MET A 243 43.36 -6.09 -25.50
C MET A 243 43.64 -7.46 -26.13
N GLY A 244 44.89 -7.67 -26.54
CA GLY A 244 45.35 -8.98 -27.01
C GLY A 244 45.56 -9.96 -25.86
N SER A 245 45.40 -11.26 -26.17
CA SER A 245 45.86 -12.41 -25.38
C SER A 245 45.92 -12.20 -23.86
N SER A 246 44.77 -12.20 -23.20
CA SER A 246 44.72 -12.27 -21.73
C SER A 246 45.26 -13.61 -21.24
N ILE A 247 46.03 -13.56 -20.14
CA ILE A 247 46.32 -14.75 -19.32
C ILE A 247 44.97 -15.33 -18.87
N GLN A 248 44.70 -16.58 -19.24
CA GLN A 248 43.53 -17.30 -18.76
C GLN A 248 43.80 -17.79 -17.34
N ALA A 249 42.93 -17.44 -16.40
CA ALA A 249 42.96 -18.02 -15.08
C ALA A 249 42.40 -19.45 -15.10
N LEU A 250 42.92 -20.32 -14.23
CA LEU A 250 42.23 -21.57 -13.91
C LEU A 250 41.00 -21.27 -13.05
N ASP A 251 39.93 -22.04 -13.23
CA ASP A 251 38.85 -22.06 -12.25
C ASP A 251 39.35 -22.64 -10.91
N LEU A 252 38.67 -22.28 -9.82
CA LEU A 252 39.08 -22.68 -8.47
C LEU A 252 39.11 -24.22 -8.28
N PRO A 253 38.14 -25.02 -8.77
CA PRO A 253 38.26 -26.48 -8.79
C PRO A 253 39.54 -27.00 -9.46
N ALA A 254 39.88 -26.52 -10.66
CA ALA A 254 41.08 -26.93 -11.39
C ALA A 254 42.37 -26.50 -10.67
N LEU A 255 42.40 -25.31 -10.07
CA LEU A 255 43.52 -24.83 -9.26
C LEU A 255 43.75 -25.71 -8.01
N LEU A 256 42.68 -26.08 -7.30
CA LEU A 256 42.74 -26.92 -6.10
C LEU A 256 42.98 -28.41 -6.39
N ALA A 257 42.58 -28.89 -7.58
CA ALA A 257 42.83 -30.27 -8.05
C ALA A 257 44.28 -30.51 -8.50
N SER A 258 45.13 -29.47 -8.54
CA SER A 258 46.55 -29.60 -8.83
C SER A 258 47.28 -30.46 -7.77
N PRO A 259 48.10 -31.46 -8.15
CA PRO A 259 48.83 -32.31 -7.20
C PRO A 259 49.79 -31.57 -6.25
N ALA A 260 50.10 -30.30 -6.52
CA ALA A 260 50.90 -29.44 -5.65
C ALA A 260 50.06 -28.65 -4.62
N VAL A 261 48.74 -28.83 -4.62
CA VAL A 261 47.75 -28.12 -3.77
C VAL A 261 46.85 -29.09 -3.01
N THR A 262 46.50 -30.24 -3.62
CA THR A 262 45.59 -31.25 -3.05
C THR A 262 45.95 -31.68 -1.63
N GLY A 263 44.98 -31.56 -0.71
CA GLY A 263 45.08 -32.08 0.66
C GLY A 263 45.81 -31.19 1.67
N ALA A 264 46.35 -30.03 1.24
CA ALA A 264 47.13 -29.14 2.11
C ALA A 264 46.35 -27.91 2.59
N THR A 265 45.41 -27.37 1.80
CA THR A 265 44.90 -25.99 1.98
C THR A 265 43.70 -25.82 2.90
N GLY A 266 43.23 -26.87 3.60
CA GLY A 266 41.97 -26.83 4.35
C GLY A 266 40.70 -26.81 3.47
N VAL A 267 40.88 -27.03 2.17
CA VAL A 267 39.84 -27.07 1.14
C VAL A 267 40.06 -28.30 0.28
N VAL A 268 38.99 -28.98 -0.12
CA VAL A 268 39.01 -30.13 -1.03
C VAL A 268 38.05 -29.95 -2.19
N VAL A 269 38.30 -30.66 -3.29
CA VAL A 269 37.38 -30.78 -4.43
C VAL A 269 36.77 -32.18 -4.40
N GLU A 270 35.44 -32.27 -4.34
CA GLU A 270 34.70 -33.53 -4.34
C GLU A 270 33.53 -33.44 -5.33
N ASN A 271 33.43 -34.39 -6.26
CA ASN A 271 32.41 -34.40 -7.33
C ASN A 271 32.34 -33.12 -8.20
N GLY A 272 33.39 -32.29 -8.19
CA GLY A 272 33.46 -30.99 -8.88
C GLY A 272 33.09 -29.79 -8.00
N GLU A 273 32.55 -30.02 -6.80
CA GLU A 273 32.28 -28.98 -5.80
C GLU A 273 33.51 -28.71 -4.95
N VAL A 274 33.65 -27.47 -4.46
CA VAL A 274 34.72 -27.07 -3.54
C VAL A 274 34.16 -27.02 -2.12
N LYS A 275 34.81 -27.73 -1.18
CA LYS A 275 34.35 -27.86 0.21
C LYS A 275 35.43 -27.48 1.23
N LEU A 276 35.04 -26.79 2.30
CA LEU A 276 35.87 -26.57 3.49
C LEU A 276 36.01 -27.87 4.28
N THR A 277 37.24 -28.32 4.59
CA THR A 277 37.47 -29.59 5.30
C THR A 277 37.09 -29.53 6.78
N SER A 278 37.12 -28.34 7.40
CA SER A 278 36.74 -28.11 8.79
C SER A 278 35.23 -28.21 9.02
N ALA A 279 34.44 -27.68 8.07
CA ALA A 279 32.99 -27.52 8.21
C ALA A 279 32.16 -28.45 7.30
N ASN A 280 32.81 -29.27 6.45
CA ASN A 280 32.17 -30.08 5.39
C ASN A 280 31.18 -29.29 4.51
N THR A 281 31.41 -27.98 4.37
CA THR A 281 30.49 -27.04 3.74
C THR A 281 30.96 -26.72 2.32
N VAL A 282 30.05 -26.84 1.34
CA VAL A 282 30.29 -26.41 -0.04
C VAL A 282 30.37 -24.89 -0.08
N ILE A 283 31.43 -24.35 -0.69
CA ILE A 283 31.65 -22.90 -0.83
C ILE A 283 31.48 -22.44 -2.28
N PRO A 284 30.88 -21.26 -2.54
CA PRO A 284 30.76 -20.73 -3.89
C PRO A 284 32.12 -20.48 -4.54
N THR A 285 32.27 -20.89 -5.81
CA THR A 285 33.49 -20.71 -6.60
C THR A 285 33.42 -19.51 -7.56
N THR A 286 32.33 -18.74 -7.50
CA THR A 286 32.07 -17.59 -8.38
C THR A 286 32.92 -16.38 -7.97
N ALA A 287 33.41 -15.63 -8.96
CA ALA A 287 34.09 -14.36 -8.72
C ALA A 287 33.24 -13.40 -7.87
N GLY A 288 33.91 -12.60 -7.03
CA GLY A 288 33.29 -11.82 -5.96
C GLY A 288 33.10 -12.58 -4.63
N THR A 289 33.56 -13.83 -4.50
CA THR A 289 33.42 -14.61 -3.26
C THR A 289 34.67 -14.54 -2.36
N THR A 290 34.49 -14.16 -1.10
CA THR A 290 35.51 -14.18 -0.04
C THR A 290 35.15 -15.16 1.07
N ILE A 291 36.05 -16.06 1.42
CA ILE A 291 35.89 -17.05 2.50
C ILE A 291 37.02 -16.89 3.51
N VAL A 292 36.68 -16.87 4.81
CA VAL A 292 37.65 -16.92 5.90
C VAL A 292 37.28 -18.06 6.84
N ALA A 293 38.23 -18.94 7.12
CA ALA A 293 38.10 -20.06 8.04
C ALA A 293 39.35 -20.26 8.93
N GLY A 294 40.24 -19.27 8.94
CA GLY A 294 41.41 -19.18 9.80
C GLY A 294 41.45 -17.84 10.54
N THR A 295 42.65 -17.41 10.95
CA THR A 295 42.84 -16.25 11.83
C THR A 295 43.28 -15.00 11.07
N LEU A 296 42.61 -13.88 11.33
CA LEU A 296 43.04 -12.53 10.93
C LEU A 296 43.25 -11.71 12.21
N THR A 297 44.48 -11.25 12.48
CA THR A 297 44.76 -10.44 13.67
C THR A 297 45.58 -9.20 13.36
N THR A 298 45.08 -8.06 13.82
CA THR A 298 45.80 -6.77 13.85
C THR A 298 46.01 -6.27 15.28
N ALA A 299 45.58 -7.01 16.31
CA ALA A 299 45.62 -6.58 17.70
C ALA A 299 47.00 -6.07 18.18
N SER A 300 46.98 -5.05 19.03
CA SER A 300 48.18 -4.32 19.43
C SER A 300 48.02 -3.58 20.76
N PRO A 301 49.00 -3.63 21.68
CA PRO A 301 48.93 -2.90 22.93
C PRO A 301 49.29 -1.40 22.80
N SER A 302 49.53 -0.89 21.59
CA SER A 302 50.05 0.48 21.40
C SER A 302 49.53 1.22 20.17
N ALA A 303 48.59 0.67 19.42
CA ALA A 303 48.10 1.28 18.17
C ALA A 303 46.63 0.90 17.90
N GLN A 304 45.96 1.73 17.09
CA GLN A 304 44.67 1.38 16.48
C GLN A 304 44.89 0.33 15.38
N SER A 305 43.88 -0.51 15.14
CA SER A 305 44.01 -1.75 14.38
C SER A 305 42.75 -1.96 13.52
N GLU A 306 42.88 -2.39 12.26
CA GLU A 306 41.75 -2.49 11.33
C GLU A 306 41.72 -3.81 10.52
N ILE A 307 40.53 -4.40 10.37
CA ILE A 307 40.30 -5.58 9.51
C ILE A 307 39.13 -5.30 8.55
N LYS A 308 39.34 -5.55 7.25
CA LYS A 308 38.34 -5.41 6.18
C LYS A 308 38.20 -6.73 5.42
N VAL A 309 36.97 -7.26 5.36
CA VAL A 309 36.60 -8.49 4.62
C VAL A 309 35.48 -8.14 3.64
N LEU A 310 35.75 -8.20 2.33
CA LEU A 310 34.92 -7.60 1.29
C LEU A 310 34.69 -8.52 0.07
N GLY A 311 33.61 -8.29 -0.66
CA GLY A 311 33.23 -9.00 -1.89
C GLY A 311 31.72 -9.19 -1.99
N ASP A 312 31.20 -9.51 -3.18
CA ASP A 312 29.78 -9.80 -3.43
C ASP A 312 29.19 -10.87 -2.49
N ARG A 313 30.00 -11.85 -2.07
CA ARG A 313 29.60 -12.96 -1.19
C ARG A 313 30.68 -13.22 -0.15
N ILE A 314 30.31 -13.25 1.13
CA ILE A 314 31.24 -13.44 2.24
C ILE A 314 30.80 -14.62 3.12
N GLY A 315 31.76 -15.46 3.50
CA GLY A 315 31.54 -16.55 4.47
C GLY A 315 32.65 -16.65 5.51
N LEU A 316 32.32 -16.44 6.78
CA LEU A 316 33.17 -16.73 7.94
C LEU A 316 32.78 -18.10 8.53
N TYR A 317 33.75 -19.01 8.64
CA TYR A 317 33.56 -20.41 9.05
C TYR A 317 34.61 -20.85 10.08
N ALA A 318 34.27 -20.83 11.37
CA ALA A 318 35.22 -20.95 12.48
C ALA A 318 36.35 -19.90 12.44
N ALA A 319 36.08 -18.72 11.86
CA ALA A 319 37.08 -17.67 11.67
C ALA A 319 37.37 -16.93 12.98
N HIS A 320 38.63 -16.50 13.18
CA HIS A 320 39.02 -15.68 14.33
C HIS A 320 39.53 -14.31 13.85
N LEU A 321 38.72 -13.28 14.02
CA LEU A 321 39.05 -11.89 13.66
C LEU A 321 39.33 -11.10 14.94
N ASP A 322 40.52 -10.53 15.08
CA ASP A 322 40.91 -9.79 16.30
C ASP A 322 41.69 -8.50 15.98
N ALA A 323 41.07 -7.37 16.33
CA ALA A 323 41.60 -6.01 16.21
C ALA A 323 41.68 -5.29 17.58
N SER A 324 41.79 -6.04 18.67
CA SER A 324 41.75 -5.49 20.04
C SER A 324 42.95 -4.56 20.34
N GLY A 325 42.73 -3.49 21.11
CA GLY A 325 43.71 -2.40 21.25
C GLY A 325 43.52 -1.51 22.48
N PRO A 326 44.28 -0.41 22.64
CA PRO A 326 44.22 0.45 23.83
C PRO A 326 42.85 1.12 24.01
N SER A 327 42.30 1.56 22.87
CA SER A 327 40.86 1.57 22.56
C SER A 327 40.65 0.52 21.47
N GLY A 328 39.46 -0.08 21.39
CA GLY A 328 39.19 -1.16 20.45
C GLY A 328 39.33 -0.76 18.98
N GLY A 329 39.73 -1.73 18.13
CA GLY A 329 39.93 -1.52 16.69
C GLY A 329 38.65 -1.42 15.88
N THR A 330 38.78 -1.53 14.55
CA THR A 330 37.68 -1.49 13.60
C THR A 330 37.64 -2.74 12.73
N ILE A 331 36.49 -3.41 12.66
CA ILE A 331 36.28 -4.61 11.84
C ILE A 331 35.06 -4.38 10.94
N LEU A 332 35.27 -4.44 9.62
CA LEU A 332 34.23 -4.18 8.61
C LEU A 332 34.10 -5.39 7.69
N ILE A 333 32.94 -6.03 7.71
CA ILE A 333 32.63 -7.27 6.99
C ILE A 333 31.44 -7.01 6.08
N GLY A 334 31.68 -6.92 4.77
CA GLY A 334 30.62 -6.79 3.77
C GLY A 334 29.96 -5.41 3.64
N GLY A 335 30.48 -4.36 4.29
CA GLY A 335 29.99 -2.99 4.11
C GLY A 335 30.54 -2.02 5.15
N ASP A 336 29.92 -0.84 5.22
CA ASP A 336 30.07 0.15 6.29
C ASP A 336 28.67 0.54 6.81
N TYR A 337 28.59 1.50 7.73
CA TYR A 337 27.42 1.85 8.54
C TYR A 337 26.12 2.02 7.75
N GLN A 338 25.09 1.21 8.07
CA GLN A 338 23.79 1.15 7.39
C GLN A 338 23.90 0.95 5.86
N GLY A 339 24.97 0.29 5.41
CA GLY A 339 25.32 0.15 4.00
C GLY A 339 25.67 1.48 3.31
N GLN A 340 25.93 2.54 4.06
CA GLN A 340 26.31 3.87 3.58
C GLN A 340 27.81 4.09 3.74
N GLY A 341 28.53 4.31 2.64
CA GLY A 341 29.96 4.58 2.70
C GLY A 341 30.65 4.56 1.34
N THR A 342 31.97 4.44 1.37
CA THR A 342 32.83 4.22 0.18
C THR A 342 33.23 2.76 0.01
N ILE A 343 32.95 1.92 1.00
CA ILE A 343 33.25 0.49 0.98
C ILE A 343 32.13 -0.23 0.20
N PRO A 344 32.46 -1.18 -0.71
CA PRO A 344 31.44 -1.92 -1.46
C PRO A 344 30.63 -2.86 -0.55
N ASN A 345 29.30 -2.81 -0.67
CA ASN A 345 28.41 -3.70 0.06
C ASN A 345 28.37 -5.11 -0.56
N ALA A 346 28.57 -6.13 0.26
CA ALA A 346 28.31 -7.52 -0.09
C ALA A 346 26.82 -7.72 -0.40
N GLN A 347 26.48 -8.67 -1.27
CA GLN A 347 25.09 -9.08 -1.46
C GLN A 347 24.67 -10.11 -0.40
N ILE A 348 25.59 -11.01 0.00
CA ILE A 348 25.34 -12.04 1.01
C ILE A 348 26.54 -12.12 1.97
N THR A 349 26.27 -12.12 3.28
CA THR A 349 27.28 -12.29 4.34
C THR A 349 26.84 -13.37 5.33
N TYR A 350 27.62 -14.44 5.47
CA TYR A 350 27.37 -15.54 6.42
C TYR A 350 28.48 -15.62 7.49
N VAL A 351 28.09 -15.81 8.75
CA VAL A 351 29.01 -15.99 9.89
C VAL A 351 28.55 -17.19 10.72
N SER A 352 29.41 -18.22 10.79
CA SER A 352 29.12 -19.48 11.49
C SER A 352 29.09 -19.35 13.02
N PRO A 353 28.47 -20.31 13.75
CA PRO A 353 28.34 -20.26 15.21
C PRO A 353 29.66 -20.28 16.00
N ASP A 354 30.70 -20.81 15.39
CA ASP A 354 32.06 -20.97 15.89
C ASP A 354 33.03 -19.88 15.43
N SER A 355 32.55 -18.86 14.69
CA SER A 355 33.36 -17.68 14.33
C SER A 355 33.36 -16.64 15.45
N MET A 356 34.54 -16.11 15.77
CA MET A 356 34.78 -15.10 16.81
C MET A 356 35.32 -13.80 16.19
N ILE A 357 34.78 -12.67 16.63
CA ILE A 357 35.14 -11.32 16.17
C ILE A 357 35.40 -10.45 17.41
N GLN A 358 36.60 -9.89 17.55
CA GLN A 358 37.04 -9.17 18.75
C GLN A 358 37.62 -7.80 18.38
N ALA A 359 37.09 -6.76 19.01
CA ALA A 359 37.53 -5.38 18.91
C ALA A 359 37.52 -4.74 20.31
N ASP A 360 38.04 -5.45 21.31
CA ASP A 360 37.98 -5.06 22.72
C ASP A 360 39.02 -3.98 23.07
N ALA A 361 38.70 -3.16 24.06
CA ALA A 361 39.65 -2.25 24.68
C ALA A 361 40.42 -2.94 25.83
N ILE A 362 41.75 -3.02 25.72
CA ILE A 362 42.58 -3.77 26.68
C ILE A 362 43.10 -2.91 27.85
N GLY A 363 42.58 -1.70 28.04
CA GLY A 363 43.11 -0.72 29.00
C GLY A 363 42.07 0.22 29.63
N GLN A 364 42.07 1.48 29.19
CA GLN A 364 41.16 2.55 29.63
C GLN A 364 40.38 3.21 28.47
N GLY A 365 40.53 2.69 27.24
CA GLY A 365 39.83 3.18 26.07
C GLY A 365 38.43 2.60 25.92
N ASN A 366 37.66 3.19 25.01
CA ASN A 366 36.34 2.67 24.64
C ASN A 366 36.48 1.44 23.73
N GLY A 367 35.47 0.56 23.76
CA GLY A 367 35.38 -0.58 22.84
C GLY A 367 35.34 -0.16 21.37
N GLY A 368 35.65 -1.11 20.47
CA GLY A 368 35.85 -0.84 19.05
C GLY A 368 34.58 -0.69 18.21
N LYS A 369 34.75 -0.63 16.90
CA LYS A 369 33.67 -0.60 15.89
C LYS A 369 33.62 -1.93 15.14
N VAL A 370 32.50 -2.63 15.15
CA VAL A 370 32.29 -3.85 14.35
C VAL A 370 31.06 -3.70 13.47
N ILE A 371 31.20 -3.95 12.17
CA ILE A 371 30.09 -3.98 11.21
C ILE A 371 30.09 -5.30 10.45
N VAL A 372 28.91 -5.92 10.37
CA VAL A 372 28.60 -7.04 9.49
C VAL A 372 27.39 -6.64 8.63
N TRP A 373 27.59 -6.47 7.32
CA TRP A 373 26.55 -5.97 6.40
C TRP A 373 26.32 -6.88 5.19
N ALA A 374 25.10 -6.85 4.63
CA ALA A 374 24.79 -7.31 3.28
C ALA A 374 23.56 -6.62 2.68
N ASP A 375 23.58 -6.37 1.38
CA ASP A 375 22.52 -5.72 0.60
C ASP A 375 21.34 -6.65 0.23
N GLN A 376 21.45 -7.97 0.49
CA GLN A 376 20.35 -8.93 0.37
C GLN A 376 20.17 -9.76 1.66
N THR A 377 21.21 -10.44 2.14
CA THR A 377 21.08 -11.38 3.27
C THR A 377 22.31 -11.42 4.15
N THR A 378 22.13 -11.07 5.43
CA THR A 378 23.10 -11.37 6.49
C THR A 378 22.61 -12.57 7.30
N VAL A 379 23.50 -13.50 7.64
CA VAL A 379 23.21 -14.57 8.60
C VAL A 379 24.35 -14.60 9.61
N PHE A 380 24.06 -14.15 10.83
CA PHE A 380 25.05 -14.03 11.89
C PHE A 380 24.74 -14.99 13.04
N ARG A 381 25.69 -15.88 13.32
CA ARG A 381 25.54 -16.91 14.36
C ARG A 381 26.70 -16.97 15.37
N GLY A 382 27.81 -16.31 15.07
CA GLY A 382 29.03 -16.32 15.89
C GLY A 382 28.99 -15.37 17.08
N SER A 383 30.16 -14.98 17.59
CA SER A 383 30.27 -14.03 18.72
C SER A 383 31.07 -12.78 18.35
N ILE A 384 30.53 -11.60 18.66
CA ILE A 384 31.24 -10.31 18.60
C ILE A 384 31.53 -9.82 20.02
N SER A 385 32.74 -9.31 20.26
CA SER A 385 33.11 -8.57 21.46
C SER A 385 33.69 -7.20 21.07
N ALA A 386 33.15 -6.15 21.68
CA ALA A 386 33.60 -4.76 21.56
C ALA A 386 33.46 -4.07 22.94
N GLN A 387 34.06 -4.66 23.96
CA GLN A 387 33.94 -4.25 25.36
C GLN A 387 34.79 -3.02 25.69
N GLY A 388 34.27 -2.19 26.60
CA GLY A 388 34.99 -1.06 27.19
C GLY A 388 36.11 -1.51 28.14
N GLY A 389 37.13 -0.68 28.32
CA GLY A 389 38.34 -1.07 29.02
C GLY A 389 38.11 -1.54 30.47
N PRO A 390 38.81 -2.59 30.94
CA PRO A 390 38.62 -3.16 32.28
C PRO A 390 38.97 -2.19 33.42
N THR A 391 39.57 -1.04 33.11
CA THR A 391 39.91 0.02 34.09
C THR A 391 39.35 1.39 33.72
N GLY A 392 38.44 1.48 32.74
CA GLY A 392 37.82 2.72 32.27
C GLY A 392 37.47 2.68 30.78
N GLY A 393 36.58 3.57 30.34
CA GLY A 393 36.08 3.66 28.97
C GLY A 393 34.70 3.03 28.78
N ASP A 394 33.94 3.54 27.81
CA ASP A 394 32.61 3.05 27.44
C ASP A 394 32.67 1.87 26.47
N GLY A 395 31.54 1.21 26.24
CA GLY A 395 31.42 0.11 25.29
C GLY A 395 31.55 0.56 23.84
N GLY A 396 31.89 -0.40 22.97
CA GLY A 396 32.01 -0.18 21.53
C GLY A 396 30.69 -0.13 20.78
N PHE A 397 30.78 0.08 19.48
CA PHE A 397 29.64 0.07 18.56
C PHE A 397 29.66 -1.21 17.72
N VAL A 398 28.52 -1.92 17.67
CA VAL A 398 28.33 -3.12 16.88
C VAL A 398 27.10 -2.97 15.99
N GLU A 399 27.22 -3.33 14.71
CA GLU A 399 26.12 -3.40 13.75
C GLU A 399 26.18 -4.75 13.04
N VAL A 400 25.03 -5.41 12.92
CA VAL A 400 24.90 -6.72 12.25
C VAL A 400 23.68 -6.72 11.34
N SER A 401 23.72 -5.87 10.30
CA SER A 401 22.55 -5.51 9.51
C SER A 401 22.47 -6.23 8.15
N GLY A 402 21.26 -6.32 7.59
CA GLY A 402 20.98 -7.08 6.37
C GLY A 402 19.76 -6.52 5.62
N LYS A 403 20.01 -5.75 4.56
CA LYS A 403 19.06 -4.82 3.91
C LYS A 403 17.74 -5.41 3.39
N GLN A 404 17.66 -6.73 3.21
CA GLN A 404 16.39 -7.42 2.88
C GLN A 404 16.09 -8.58 3.84
N ASN A 405 17.11 -9.14 4.52
CA ASN A 405 16.98 -10.26 5.44
C ASN A 405 18.14 -10.26 6.45
N LEU A 406 17.86 -10.51 7.73
CA LEU A 406 18.84 -10.98 8.72
C LEU A 406 18.37 -12.26 9.42
N GLY A 407 19.25 -13.26 9.48
CA GLY A 407 19.16 -14.36 10.43
C GLY A 407 20.15 -14.18 11.58
N PHE A 408 19.72 -13.58 12.69
CA PHE A 408 20.57 -13.38 13.88
C PHE A 408 20.32 -14.46 14.94
N THR A 409 21.37 -15.22 15.27
CA THR A 409 21.37 -16.21 16.37
C THR A 409 22.68 -16.21 17.16
N GLY A 410 23.53 -15.19 16.94
CA GLY A 410 24.83 -15.04 17.58
C GLY A 410 24.79 -14.26 18.89
N GLN A 411 25.97 -13.99 19.44
CA GLN A 411 26.16 -13.25 20.69
C GLN A 411 26.96 -11.97 20.44
N VAL A 412 26.66 -10.91 21.19
CA VAL A 412 27.35 -9.62 21.15
C VAL A 412 27.63 -9.17 22.59
N SER A 413 28.84 -8.68 22.86
CA SER A 413 29.19 -8.03 24.13
C SER A 413 29.78 -6.64 23.88
N THR A 414 29.05 -5.61 24.31
CA THR A 414 29.47 -4.20 24.35
C THR A 414 29.62 -3.67 25.79
N VAL A 415 29.75 -4.59 26.76
CA VAL A 415 29.80 -4.26 28.19
C VAL A 415 31.00 -3.39 28.52
N ALA A 416 30.80 -2.40 29.41
CA ALA A 416 31.86 -1.55 29.95
C ALA A 416 31.91 -1.68 31.49
N PRO A 417 32.92 -2.34 32.07
CA PRO A 417 32.95 -2.58 33.52
C PRO A 417 33.00 -1.32 34.39
N GLN A 418 33.41 -0.17 33.84
CA GLN A 418 33.55 1.12 34.52
C GLN A 418 33.02 2.30 33.68
N GLY A 419 32.14 2.05 32.71
CA GLY A 419 31.60 3.05 31.77
C GLY A 419 30.16 2.74 31.34
N GLN A 420 29.67 3.43 30.31
CA GLN A 420 28.37 3.12 29.71
C GLN A 420 28.48 1.90 28.79
N THR A 421 27.47 1.04 28.78
CA THR A 421 27.41 -0.10 27.84
C THR A 421 27.17 0.43 26.42
N GLY A 422 27.89 -0.13 25.44
CA GLY A 422 27.87 0.33 24.05
C GLY A 422 26.72 -0.23 23.22
N THR A 423 26.49 0.37 22.06
CA THR A 423 25.32 0.10 21.20
C THR A 423 25.47 -1.14 20.33
N LEU A 424 24.40 -1.93 20.22
CA LEU A 424 24.15 -2.89 19.15
C LEU A 424 23.03 -2.35 18.25
N LEU A 425 23.34 -1.92 17.03
CA LEU A 425 22.40 -1.39 16.03
C LEU A 425 21.97 -2.48 15.03
N LEU A 426 20.74 -2.40 14.49
CA LEU A 426 20.14 -3.47 13.66
C LEU A 426 19.19 -3.05 12.47
N ASP A 427 17.98 -2.41 12.58
CA ASP A 427 17.08 -2.06 11.40
C ASP A 427 15.53 -2.43 11.30
N PRO A 428 14.57 -2.38 12.29
CA PRO A 428 13.32 -3.18 12.31
C PRO A 428 12.36 -3.04 11.13
N ASP A 429 11.75 -4.15 10.70
CA ASP A 429 10.52 -4.08 9.91
C ASP A 429 9.27 -4.52 10.68
N ASN A 430 9.34 -5.52 11.56
CA ASN A 430 8.17 -5.96 12.33
C ASN A 430 8.54 -6.24 13.80
N VAL A 431 7.57 -6.07 14.70
CA VAL A 431 7.64 -6.55 16.09
C VAL A 431 6.44 -7.46 16.36
N GLN A 432 6.71 -8.68 16.84
CA GLN A 432 5.68 -9.61 17.30
C GLN A 432 5.76 -9.74 18.83
N ILE A 433 4.62 -9.59 19.49
CA ILE A 433 4.47 -9.66 20.94
C ILE A 433 3.74 -10.98 21.28
N ILE A 434 4.45 -11.88 21.96
CA ILE A 434 4.00 -13.26 22.23
C ILE A 434 3.75 -13.51 23.72
N GLY A 435 2.87 -14.47 24.03
CA GLY A 435 2.53 -14.86 25.41
C GLY A 435 3.38 -15.98 26.01
N SER A 436 4.43 -16.44 25.31
CA SER A 436 5.30 -17.53 25.75
C SER A 436 6.68 -17.00 26.16
N ASN A 437 6.97 -17.05 27.45
CA ASN A 437 8.30 -16.80 28.01
C ASN A 437 9.18 -18.07 27.91
N PRO A 438 10.47 -17.96 27.54
CA PRO A 438 11.12 -16.77 26.99
C PRO A 438 10.91 -16.64 25.48
N ALA A 439 10.74 -15.42 24.99
CA ALA A 439 10.88 -15.10 23.58
C ALA A 439 12.38 -14.97 23.19
N PRO A 440 12.78 -15.23 21.93
CA PRO A 440 14.20 -15.29 21.57
C PRO A 440 14.94 -13.95 21.74
N GLN A 441 14.23 -12.82 21.66
CA GLN A 441 14.79 -11.47 21.80
C GLN A 441 14.49 -10.80 23.16
N ASP A 442 13.92 -11.51 24.15
CA ASP A 442 13.66 -10.94 25.50
C ASP A 442 14.92 -10.31 26.14
N LEU A 443 16.09 -10.91 25.91
CA LEU A 443 17.38 -10.44 26.44
C LEU A 443 17.97 -9.24 25.69
N GLN A 444 17.33 -8.80 24.60
CA GLN A 444 17.74 -7.59 23.87
C GLN A 444 17.00 -6.34 24.37
N PHE A 445 15.90 -6.51 25.11
CA PHE A 445 15.05 -5.42 25.62
C PHE A 445 15.40 -5.00 27.07
N ILE A 446 16.68 -4.73 27.34
CA ILE A 446 17.18 -4.46 28.70
C ILE A 446 17.06 -2.97 29.09
N ASP A 447 17.09 -2.06 28.13
CA ASP A 447 16.94 -0.61 28.32
C ASP A 447 15.49 -0.11 28.27
N GLY A 448 14.56 -0.97 27.81
CA GLY A 448 13.14 -0.65 27.62
C GLY A 448 12.80 -0.08 26.23
N GLN A 449 13.70 -0.18 25.25
CA GLN A 449 13.51 0.38 23.90
C GLN A 449 13.67 -0.66 22.78
N ILE A 450 12.86 -0.49 21.73
CA ILE A 450 13.04 -1.06 20.39
C ILE A 450 12.74 0.09 19.44
N LEU A 451 13.74 0.59 18.72
CA LEU A 451 13.64 1.76 17.85
C LEU A 451 13.68 1.36 16.38
N ALA A 452 13.24 2.28 15.51
CA ALA A 452 13.43 2.26 14.07
C ALA A 452 14.92 2.48 13.71
N GLY A 453 15.72 1.50 14.15
CA GLY A 453 17.19 1.39 14.16
C GLY A 453 17.68 -0.03 14.54
N ASP A 454 16.82 -0.94 15.05
CA ASP A 454 17.20 -2.12 15.86
C ASP A 454 16.74 -3.59 15.43
N ALA A 455 16.26 -3.92 14.21
CA ALA A 455 16.08 -5.32 13.66
C ALA A 455 15.96 -5.51 12.10
N PRO A 456 17.04 -5.49 11.27
CA PRO A 456 17.01 -5.27 9.81
C PRO A 456 16.07 -6.20 9.03
N PRO A 457 15.34 -5.68 8.03
CA PRO A 457 13.93 -5.96 7.77
C PRO A 457 13.44 -7.36 8.15
N ALA A 458 13.20 -7.54 9.46
CA ALA A 458 12.83 -8.81 10.07
C ALA A 458 11.82 -8.59 11.20
N THR A 459 11.27 -9.70 11.71
CA THR A 459 10.39 -9.71 12.89
C THR A 459 11.19 -9.89 14.17
N PHE A 460 11.23 -8.85 15.00
CA PHE A 460 11.72 -8.92 16.38
C PHE A 460 10.63 -9.55 17.26
N VAL A 461 10.94 -10.59 18.03
CA VAL A 461 9.94 -11.35 18.80
C VAL A 461 10.19 -11.24 20.30
N ILE A 462 9.29 -10.56 21.01
CA ILE A 462 9.41 -10.24 22.43
C ILE A 462 8.22 -10.79 23.22
N SER A 463 8.43 -11.21 24.48
CA SER A 463 7.34 -11.64 25.35
C SER A 463 6.64 -10.47 26.03
N ASP A 464 5.35 -10.66 26.31
CA ASP A 464 4.58 -9.78 27.20
C ASP A 464 5.20 -9.66 28.59
N THR A 465 5.85 -10.72 29.10
CA THR A 465 6.54 -10.71 30.39
C THR A 465 7.80 -9.84 30.43
N ALA A 466 8.51 -9.66 29.30
CA ALA A 466 9.63 -8.73 29.21
C ALA A 466 9.14 -7.28 29.22
N LEU A 467 8.13 -6.97 28.39
CA LEU A 467 7.46 -5.68 28.34
C LEU A 467 6.80 -5.30 29.69
N GLY A 468 6.22 -6.27 30.39
CA GLY A 468 5.57 -6.08 31.70
C GLY A 468 6.53 -6.03 32.90
N SER A 469 7.84 -6.16 32.70
CA SER A 469 8.82 -6.34 33.77
C SER A 469 8.83 -5.22 34.82
N PHE A 470 8.88 -5.60 36.11
CA PHE A 470 9.08 -4.67 37.22
C PHE A 470 10.37 -3.86 37.14
N ALA A 471 11.39 -4.31 36.38
CA ALA A 471 12.59 -3.53 36.13
C ALA A 471 12.31 -2.22 35.36
N LEU A 472 11.26 -2.22 34.52
CA LEU A 472 10.84 -1.10 33.68
C LEU A 472 9.71 -0.27 34.32
N ALA A 473 9.34 -0.55 35.57
CA ALA A 473 8.19 0.06 36.25
C ALA A 473 8.24 1.59 36.27
N ASN A 474 9.43 2.20 36.31
CA ASN A 474 9.62 3.65 36.33
C ASN A 474 10.22 4.24 35.03
N SER A 475 10.41 3.41 34.01
CA SER A 475 10.94 3.80 32.70
C SER A 475 9.83 4.21 31.72
N ASP A 476 10.18 5.01 30.72
CA ASP A 476 9.45 5.07 29.46
C ASP A 476 9.75 3.82 28.63
N ILE A 477 8.72 3.25 28.00
CA ILE A 477 8.81 2.07 27.12
C ILE A 477 8.53 2.53 25.70
N VAL A 478 9.43 2.23 24.77
CA VAL A 478 9.30 2.60 23.35
C VAL A 478 9.46 1.36 22.48
N VAL A 479 8.51 1.11 21.59
CA VAL A 479 8.57 0.00 20.62
C VAL A 479 8.21 0.52 19.23
N GLN A 480 9.08 0.31 18.25
CA GLN A 480 8.95 0.83 16.89
C GLN A 480 9.23 -0.27 15.85
N ALA A 481 8.53 -0.19 14.72
CA ALA A 481 8.71 -1.06 13.56
C ALA A 481 8.50 -0.25 12.27
N ASN A 482 9.33 -0.44 11.24
CA ASN A 482 9.12 0.25 9.96
C ASN A 482 7.80 -0.17 9.30
N SER A 483 7.43 -1.46 9.37
CA SER A 483 6.10 -1.98 9.05
C SER A 483 5.26 -2.23 10.31
N ASN A 484 5.15 -3.46 10.82
CA ASN A 484 4.03 -3.85 11.70
C ASN A 484 4.39 -4.09 13.16
N ILE A 485 3.45 -3.82 14.07
CA ILE A 485 3.46 -4.32 15.46
C ILE A 485 2.24 -5.22 15.65
N ALA A 486 2.45 -6.50 15.94
CA ALA A 486 1.38 -7.50 16.04
C ALA A 486 1.42 -8.29 17.36
N PHE A 487 0.24 -8.49 17.94
CA PHE A 487 0.06 -9.25 19.18
C PHE A 487 -0.49 -10.65 18.88
N ASP A 488 0.03 -11.66 19.58
CA ASP A 488 -0.55 -12.99 19.57
C ASP A 488 -2.00 -12.99 20.11
N SER A 489 -2.75 -14.03 19.74
CA SER A 489 -4.15 -14.20 20.18
C SER A 489 -4.25 -14.67 21.62
N ASN A 490 -5.16 -14.06 22.39
CA ASN A 490 -5.45 -14.33 23.81
C ASN A 490 -4.37 -13.80 24.77
N LEU A 491 -3.69 -12.71 24.41
CA LEU A 491 -2.64 -12.10 25.22
C LEU A 491 -3.21 -11.12 26.26
N PHE A 492 -2.98 -11.37 27.55
CA PHE A 492 -3.38 -10.45 28.62
C PHE A 492 -2.16 -9.71 29.16
N MET A 493 -1.74 -8.66 28.44
CA MET A 493 -0.55 -7.87 28.76
C MET A 493 -0.81 -6.94 29.95
N VAL A 494 0.04 -7.01 30.98
CA VAL A 494 0.00 -6.13 32.14
C VAL A 494 1.36 -5.50 32.38
N PHE A 495 1.46 -4.18 32.27
CA PHE A 495 2.66 -3.43 32.64
C PHE A 495 2.75 -3.19 34.14
N ALA A 496 3.95 -3.26 34.70
CA ALA A 496 4.21 -2.87 36.08
C ALA A 496 3.85 -1.39 36.32
N GLY A 497 3.07 -1.12 37.38
CA GLY A 497 2.68 0.24 37.76
C GLY A 497 3.86 1.04 38.31
N GLY A 498 3.95 2.31 37.91
CA GLY A 498 5.03 3.24 38.28
C GLY A 498 5.03 4.47 37.35
N THR A 499 6.14 5.21 37.30
CA THR A 499 6.25 6.42 36.46
C THR A 499 6.60 6.11 35.00
N GLY A 500 6.40 7.07 34.10
CA GLY A 500 6.72 6.95 32.67
C GLY A 500 5.51 6.64 31.78
N SER A 501 5.78 6.42 30.50
CA SER A 501 4.83 6.25 29.41
C SER A 501 5.15 5.01 28.56
N ILE A 502 4.22 4.64 27.68
CA ILE A 502 4.37 3.54 26.72
C ILE A 502 4.06 4.10 25.34
N VAL A 503 4.97 3.91 24.38
CA VAL A 503 4.87 4.45 23.01
C VAL A 503 5.10 3.32 22.01
N LEU A 504 4.09 3.00 21.20
CA LEU A 504 4.10 1.93 20.21
C LEU A 504 3.93 2.54 18.81
N ILE A 505 4.88 2.32 17.89
CA ILE A 505 4.88 2.93 16.55
C ILE A 505 5.08 1.86 15.48
N ALA A 506 4.00 1.44 14.84
CA ALA A 506 4.07 0.85 13.50
C ALA A 506 4.15 1.96 12.45
N ASP A 507 4.56 1.65 11.22
CA ASP A 507 4.80 2.65 10.15
C ASP A 507 5.88 3.69 10.54
N ALA A 508 6.92 3.27 11.27
CA ALA A 508 7.92 4.19 11.82
C ALA A 508 8.77 4.91 10.75
N ASP A 509 8.94 4.33 9.56
CA ASP A 509 9.55 4.98 8.39
C ASP A 509 8.59 5.97 7.68
N ASN A 510 7.32 6.00 8.11
CA ASN A 510 6.20 6.79 7.59
C ASN A 510 5.89 6.51 6.10
N ASN A 511 6.15 5.29 5.60
CA ASN A 511 5.85 4.92 4.22
C ASN A 511 4.34 4.79 3.91
N GLY A 512 3.50 4.64 4.94
CA GLY A 512 2.04 4.57 4.83
C GLY A 512 1.47 3.15 4.70
N THR A 513 2.19 2.12 5.15
CA THR A 513 1.73 0.72 5.08
C THR A 513 1.80 -0.05 6.41
N GLY A 514 2.55 0.42 7.41
CA GLY A 514 2.73 -0.29 8.67
C GLY A 514 1.46 -0.36 9.54
N SER A 515 1.12 -1.53 10.07
CA SER A 515 -0.10 -1.76 10.85
C SER A 515 0.15 -2.16 12.31
N PHE A 516 -0.76 -1.75 13.20
CA PHE A 516 -0.81 -2.22 14.58
C PHE A 516 -2.03 -3.15 14.76
N LEU A 517 -1.79 -4.37 15.25
CA LEU A 517 -2.82 -5.42 15.39
C LEU A 517 -2.90 -5.94 16.83
N LEU A 518 -4.05 -5.71 17.49
CA LEU A 518 -4.42 -6.33 18.77
C LEU A 518 -5.69 -7.20 18.57
N PRO A 519 -5.60 -8.53 18.67
CA PRO A 519 -6.75 -9.43 18.51
C PRO A 519 -7.87 -9.22 19.54
N PHE A 520 -9.09 -9.62 19.19
CA PHE A 520 -10.31 -9.44 20.00
C PHE A 520 -10.32 -10.19 21.35
N THR A 521 -9.36 -11.08 21.58
CA THR A 521 -9.17 -11.81 22.84
C THR A 521 -8.01 -11.28 23.69
N SER A 522 -7.32 -10.24 23.22
CA SER A 522 -6.14 -9.68 23.84
C SER A 522 -6.45 -8.34 24.53
N VAL A 523 -5.75 -8.03 25.62
CA VAL A 523 -5.99 -6.82 26.45
C VAL A 523 -4.65 -6.21 26.83
N ILE A 524 -4.56 -4.88 26.85
CA ILE A 524 -3.40 -4.12 27.33
C ILE A 524 -3.79 -3.37 28.61
N VAL A 525 -3.10 -3.64 29.73
CA VAL A 525 -3.31 -2.95 31.03
C VAL A 525 -2.03 -2.23 31.46
N THR A 526 -2.08 -0.89 31.60
CA THR A 526 -0.90 -0.06 31.90
C THR A 526 -0.79 0.44 33.34
N ASN A 527 -1.79 0.16 34.18
CA ASN A 527 -1.85 0.53 35.60
C ASN A 527 -1.57 2.03 35.88
N GLY A 528 -2.08 2.93 35.01
CA GLY A 528 -1.95 4.38 35.15
C GLY A 528 -0.87 5.05 34.28
N LYS A 529 0.04 4.28 33.66
CA LYS A 529 0.96 4.83 32.64
C LYS A 529 0.18 5.30 31.41
N SER A 530 0.57 6.41 30.80
CA SER A 530 -0.04 6.86 29.53
C SER A 530 0.43 5.98 28.36
N LEU A 531 -0.46 5.72 27.40
CA LEU A 531 -0.21 4.89 26.22
C LEU A 531 -0.42 5.71 24.94
N SER A 532 0.56 5.67 24.04
CA SER A 532 0.47 6.23 22.69
C SER A 532 0.68 5.14 21.65
N ILE A 533 -0.19 5.05 20.65
CA ILE A 533 -0.08 4.11 19.52
C ILE A 533 -0.20 4.88 18.20
N ALA A 534 0.76 4.69 17.30
CA ALA A 534 0.77 5.22 15.95
C ALA A 534 0.92 4.08 14.92
N ALA A 535 0.21 4.16 13.79
CA ALA A 535 0.32 3.22 12.66
C ALA A 535 -0.32 3.78 11.39
N ALA A 536 0.10 3.35 10.19
CA ALA A 536 -0.70 3.60 8.98
C ALA A 536 -2.08 2.93 9.05
N GLN A 537 -2.21 1.81 9.76
CA GLN A 537 -3.50 1.16 10.05
C GLN A 537 -3.61 0.68 11.50
N LEU A 538 -4.71 1.02 12.19
CA LEU A 538 -5.02 0.56 13.56
C LEU A 538 -6.16 -0.48 13.55
N ALA A 539 -5.84 -1.73 13.85
CA ALA A 539 -6.78 -2.83 14.02
C ALA A 539 -6.71 -3.37 15.46
N ILE A 540 -7.38 -2.69 16.39
CA ILE A 540 -7.35 -2.98 17.82
C ILE A 540 -8.71 -3.56 18.23
N ALA A 541 -8.96 -4.83 17.89
CA ALA A 541 -10.21 -5.48 18.24
C ALA A 541 -10.30 -5.84 19.75
N GLY A 542 -9.17 -5.86 20.44
CA GLY A 542 -9.06 -6.05 21.89
C GLY A 542 -9.20 -4.74 22.70
N ASP A 543 -9.15 -4.86 24.03
CA ASP A 543 -9.38 -3.75 24.97
C ASP A 543 -8.08 -3.09 25.46
N ILE A 544 -8.15 -1.77 25.74
CA ILE A 544 -7.04 -0.98 26.27
C ILE A 544 -7.46 -0.33 27.60
N GLY A 545 -6.73 -0.63 28.67
CA GLY A 545 -6.94 -0.10 30.01
C GLY A 545 -5.72 0.64 30.56
N THR A 546 -5.82 1.96 30.68
CA THR A 546 -4.85 2.82 31.37
C THR A 546 -5.33 3.26 32.78
N THR A 547 -6.33 2.55 33.31
CA THR A 547 -7.02 2.86 34.57
C THR A 547 -6.12 2.93 35.79
N SER A 548 -6.42 3.83 36.74
CA SER A 548 -5.67 4.00 37.99
C SER A 548 -6.55 3.97 39.24
N ALA A 549 -6.39 2.93 40.06
CA ALA A 549 -7.21 2.70 41.26
C ALA A 549 -6.99 3.74 42.38
N PHE A 550 -5.86 4.45 42.38
CA PHE A 550 -5.47 5.37 43.47
C PHE A 550 -5.01 6.76 42.99
N GLY A 551 -4.91 7.00 41.69
CA GLY A 551 -4.36 8.22 41.10
C GLY A 551 -5.21 8.76 39.94
N GLN A 552 -4.57 9.48 39.02
CA GLN A 552 -5.15 9.84 37.73
C GLN A 552 -5.01 8.66 36.76
N GLY A 553 -5.99 8.45 35.87
CA GLY A 553 -5.87 7.51 34.75
C GLY A 553 -4.82 7.97 33.74
N GLY A 554 -4.12 7.03 33.09
CA GLY A 554 -3.15 7.34 32.04
C GLY A 554 -3.84 7.81 30.76
N ASN A 555 -3.28 8.76 30.03
CA ASN A 555 -3.83 9.19 28.75
C ASN A 555 -3.75 8.06 27.70
N ILE A 556 -4.70 8.02 26.76
CA ILE A 556 -4.70 7.15 25.59
C ILE A 556 -4.64 8.02 24.34
N THR A 557 -3.58 7.88 23.54
CA THR A 557 -3.41 8.60 22.28
C THR A 557 -3.29 7.60 21.13
N LEU A 558 -4.18 7.67 20.15
CA LEU A 558 -4.22 6.77 19.00
C LEU A 558 -4.19 7.59 17.69
N THR A 559 -3.19 7.39 16.84
CA THR A 559 -3.03 8.14 15.58
C THR A 559 -2.90 7.20 14.38
N THR A 560 -3.59 7.50 13.26
CA THR A 560 -3.50 6.66 12.07
C THR A 560 -3.69 7.34 10.73
N GLN A 561 -2.97 6.83 9.71
CA GLN A 561 -3.07 7.26 8.32
C GLN A 561 -4.23 6.61 7.54
N SER A 562 -5.01 5.71 8.15
CA SER A 562 -6.20 5.10 7.54
C SER A 562 -7.38 5.06 8.54
N SER A 563 -8.13 3.96 8.61
CA SER A 563 -9.26 3.81 9.54
C SER A 563 -8.82 3.12 10.84
N ALA A 564 -9.44 3.50 11.96
CA ALA A 564 -9.22 2.87 13.26
C ALA A 564 -10.46 2.04 13.64
N SER A 565 -10.27 0.74 13.89
CA SER A 565 -11.29 -0.14 14.48
C SER A 565 -10.82 -0.60 15.85
N LEU A 566 -11.56 -0.22 16.90
CA LEU A 566 -11.10 -0.19 18.29
C LEU A 566 -12.10 -0.87 19.25
N GLY A 567 -11.59 -1.62 20.23
CA GLY A 567 -12.35 -2.21 21.34
C GLY A 567 -12.83 -1.18 22.36
N ASN A 568 -12.80 -1.54 23.65
CA ASN A 568 -13.08 -0.62 24.75
C ASN A 568 -11.81 0.12 25.16
N LEU A 569 -11.92 1.44 25.37
CA LEU A 569 -10.83 2.31 25.83
C LEU A 569 -11.16 2.79 27.25
N LEU A 570 -10.40 2.35 28.25
CA LEU A 570 -10.66 2.58 29.68
C LEU A 570 -9.52 3.40 30.31
N SER A 571 -9.81 4.66 30.64
CA SER A 571 -8.86 5.68 31.13
C SER A 571 -9.30 6.25 32.50
N ASP A 572 -10.12 5.50 33.24
CA ASP A 572 -10.71 5.93 34.51
C ASP A 572 -9.67 6.10 35.63
N GLY A 573 -9.89 7.07 36.52
CA GLY A 573 -8.99 7.28 37.66
C GLY A 573 -9.65 7.95 38.86
N LEU A 574 -9.27 7.51 40.07
CA LEU A 574 -9.81 8.02 41.34
C LEU A 574 -9.68 9.54 41.46
N LEU A 575 -8.49 10.09 41.18
CA LEU A 575 -8.17 11.51 41.32
C LEU A 575 -8.35 12.31 40.01
N GLY A 576 -8.68 11.63 38.92
CA GLY A 576 -9.03 12.23 37.63
C GLY A 576 -9.01 11.20 36.50
N GLY A 577 -9.83 11.39 35.47
CA GLY A 577 -9.72 10.62 34.24
C GLY A 577 -8.46 10.99 33.45
N GLY A 578 -7.91 10.03 32.71
CA GLY A 578 -6.95 10.31 31.65
C GLY A 578 -7.66 10.79 30.38
N GLN A 579 -6.96 11.51 29.51
CA GLN A 579 -7.53 12.00 28.26
C GLN A 579 -7.44 10.93 27.16
N VAL A 580 -8.50 10.79 26.35
CA VAL A 580 -8.55 9.87 25.22
C VAL A 580 -8.57 10.67 23.92
N THR A 581 -7.52 10.56 23.11
CA THR A 581 -7.39 11.28 21.83
C THR A 581 -7.23 10.28 20.68
N ILE A 582 -8.06 10.39 19.65
CA ILE A 582 -8.05 9.53 18.47
C ILE A 582 -8.06 10.39 17.20
N ALA A 583 -7.03 10.26 16.37
CA ALA A 583 -6.93 10.94 15.09
C ALA A 583 -6.75 9.92 13.96
N ALA A 584 -7.60 9.99 12.94
CA ALA A 584 -7.58 9.08 11.79
C ALA A 584 -7.81 9.85 10.49
N THR A 585 -7.39 9.33 9.34
CA THR A 585 -7.84 9.88 8.04
C THR A 585 -9.15 9.21 7.61
N GLY A 586 -9.25 7.90 7.81
CA GLY A 586 -10.43 7.08 7.58
C GLY A 586 -11.31 6.96 8.83
N ALA A 587 -12.30 6.07 8.77
CA ALA A 587 -13.34 5.98 9.80
C ALA A 587 -12.77 5.63 11.18
N ILE A 588 -13.38 6.18 12.24
CA ILE A 588 -13.14 5.80 13.63
C ILE A 588 -14.32 4.95 14.10
N GLN A 589 -14.06 3.70 14.49
CA GLN A 589 -15.03 2.81 15.12
C GLN A 589 -14.52 2.40 16.50
N VAL A 590 -15.31 2.60 17.56
CA VAL A 590 -14.93 2.29 18.95
C VAL A 590 -16.08 1.60 19.69
N SER A 591 -15.80 0.52 20.41
CA SER A 591 -16.83 -0.20 21.16
C SER A 591 -17.35 0.64 22.35
N SER A 592 -16.46 1.17 23.18
CA SER A 592 -16.79 2.19 24.18
C SER A 592 -15.56 2.99 24.61
N ILE A 593 -15.80 4.18 25.18
CA ILE A 593 -14.78 5.03 25.78
C ILE A 593 -15.22 5.36 27.21
N SER A 594 -14.35 5.10 28.20
CA SER A 594 -14.52 5.54 29.58
C SER A 594 -13.30 6.33 30.02
N ALA A 595 -13.51 7.54 30.52
CA ALA A 595 -12.51 8.47 31.02
C ALA A 595 -13.03 9.14 32.31
N GLN A 596 -13.60 8.36 33.21
CA GLN A 596 -14.39 8.82 34.35
C GLN A 596 -13.55 9.05 35.61
N SER A 597 -14.09 9.84 36.56
CA SER A 597 -13.49 10.00 37.88
C SER A 597 -14.49 10.08 39.03
N SER A 598 -14.28 9.23 40.04
CA SER A 598 -15.11 9.18 41.25
C SER A 598 -14.73 10.20 42.33
N SER A 599 -13.60 10.91 42.21
CA SER A 599 -13.22 11.99 43.15
C SER A 599 -12.51 13.19 42.51
N GLY A 600 -12.14 13.12 41.23
CA GLY A 600 -11.52 14.21 40.47
C GLY A 600 -12.39 14.74 39.32
N PRO A 601 -11.78 15.39 38.32
CA PRO A 601 -12.44 15.73 37.06
C PRO A 601 -12.46 14.53 36.09
N GLY A 602 -13.44 14.49 35.20
CA GLY A 602 -13.47 13.57 34.06
C GLY A 602 -12.38 13.92 33.04
N GLY A 603 -11.87 12.90 32.35
CA GLY A 603 -10.87 13.04 31.30
C GLY A 603 -11.51 13.43 29.97
N ASN A 604 -10.88 14.36 29.24
CA ASN A 604 -11.37 14.82 27.94
C ASN A 604 -11.30 13.70 26.88
N VAL A 605 -12.29 13.66 25.99
CA VAL A 605 -12.34 12.74 24.85
C VAL A 605 -12.34 13.55 23.55
N SER A 606 -11.39 13.29 22.65
CA SER A 606 -11.19 14.03 21.41
C SER A 606 -11.04 13.10 20.21
N LEU A 607 -12.00 13.12 19.30
CA LEU A 607 -12.04 12.29 18.09
C LEU A 607 -11.97 13.19 16.85
N SER A 608 -11.06 12.92 15.91
CA SER A 608 -10.86 13.74 14.71
C SER A 608 -10.62 12.89 13.46
N THR A 609 -11.41 13.07 12.40
CA THR A 609 -11.29 12.26 11.17
C THR A 609 -11.80 12.92 9.87
N GLN A 610 -11.30 12.44 8.72
CA GLN A 610 -11.85 12.69 7.38
C GLN A 610 -12.76 11.55 6.87
N GLY A 611 -13.13 10.62 7.75
CA GLY A 611 -14.14 9.59 7.56
C GLY A 611 -15.34 9.79 8.49
N GLN A 612 -16.08 8.72 8.75
CA GLN A 612 -17.18 8.68 9.71
C GLN A 612 -16.70 8.27 11.12
N VAL A 613 -17.45 8.66 12.15
CA VAL A 613 -17.24 8.24 13.54
C VAL A 613 -18.40 7.35 13.98
N THR A 614 -18.10 6.23 14.60
CA THR A 614 -19.10 5.32 15.19
C THR A 614 -18.60 4.87 16.56
N VAL A 615 -19.34 5.21 17.63
CA VAL A 615 -19.00 4.83 19.00
C VAL A 615 -20.21 4.21 19.68
N GLY A 616 -20.00 3.20 20.53
CA GLY A 616 -21.01 2.76 21.48
C GLY A 616 -21.28 3.87 22.51
N THR A 617 -20.65 3.81 23.67
CA THR A 617 -20.83 4.82 24.73
C THR A 617 -19.55 5.65 24.94
N ILE A 618 -19.73 6.92 25.31
CA ILE A 618 -18.66 7.80 25.80
C ILE A 618 -19.01 8.24 27.22
N GLY A 619 -18.26 7.77 28.21
CA GLY A 619 -18.34 8.20 29.61
C GLY A 619 -17.15 9.09 29.98
N SER A 620 -17.41 10.32 30.42
CA SER A 620 -16.44 11.36 30.75
C SER A 620 -16.86 12.08 32.05
N ASP A 621 -17.62 11.39 32.90
CA ASP A 621 -18.19 11.94 34.15
C ASP A 621 -17.11 12.18 35.22
N GLY A 622 -17.28 13.23 36.03
CA GLY A 622 -16.33 13.55 37.09
C GLY A 622 -16.93 14.34 38.25
N LEU A 623 -16.58 13.95 39.48
CA LEU A 623 -17.05 14.61 40.72
C LEU A 623 -16.85 16.13 40.67
N LEU A 624 -15.66 16.59 40.28
CA LEU A 624 -15.29 18.03 40.28
C LEU A 624 -15.63 18.75 38.98
N SER A 625 -15.65 18.04 37.85
CA SER A 625 -16.17 18.51 36.56
C SER A 625 -16.29 17.33 35.60
N GLY A 626 -17.24 17.37 34.67
CA GLY A 626 -17.22 16.47 33.51
C GLY A 626 -16.07 16.83 32.58
N GLY A 627 -15.48 15.83 31.91
CA GLY A 627 -14.50 16.05 30.85
C GLY A 627 -15.17 16.53 29.56
N GLN A 628 -14.41 17.22 28.71
CA GLN A 628 -14.93 17.73 27.44
C GLN A 628 -14.89 16.65 26.37
N VAL A 629 -16.00 16.47 25.65
CA VAL A 629 -16.13 15.51 24.54
C VAL A 629 -16.20 16.28 23.22
N THR A 630 -15.18 16.12 22.37
CA THR A 630 -15.11 16.75 21.03
C THR A 630 -15.04 15.68 19.95
N ILE A 631 -15.90 15.79 18.93
CA ILE A 631 -15.91 14.91 17.76
C ILE A 631 -15.95 15.77 16.49
N ALA A 632 -14.88 15.73 15.70
CA ALA A 632 -14.79 16.34 14.39
C ALA A 632 -14.70 15.26 13.31
N ALA A 633 -15.57 15.33 12.31
CA ALA A 633 -15.62 14.39 11.20
C ALA A 633 -15.89 15.13 9.87
N THR A 634 -15.74 14.44 8.74
CA THR A 634 -16.39 14.84 7.47
C THR A 634 -17.51 13.88 7.11
N GLY A 635 -17.37 12.59 7.42
CA GLY A 635 -18.43 11.59 7.38
C GLY A 635 -19.34 11.64 8.61
N ALA A 636 -20.38 10.80 8.61
CA ALA A 636 -21.39 10.79 9.66
C ALA A 636 -20.82 10.57 11.08
N ILE A 637 -21.44 11.17 12.10
CA ILE A 637 -21.15 10.88 13.52
C ILE A 637 -22.29 10.05 14.08
N GLN A 638 -21.98 8.86 14.61
CA GLN A 638 -22.92 7.96 15.28
C GLN A 638 -22.42 7.64 16.69
N VAL A 639 -23.21 7.93 17.73
CA VAL A 639 -22.83 7.63 19.14
C VAL A 639 -24.05 7.15 19.93
N SER A 640 -23.97 5.99 20.60
CA SER A 640 -25.14 5.44 21.32
C SER A 640 -25.49 6.25 22.58
N SER A 641 -24.49 6.79 23.31
CA SER A 641 -24.72 7.84 24.32
C SER A 641 -23.43 8.58 24.68
N ILE A 642 -23.56 9.84 25.11
CA ILE A 642 -22.49 10.66 25.66
C ILE A 642 -22.88 11.10 27.08
N SER A 643 -22.00 10.86 28.05
CA SER A 643 -22.11 11.37 29.41
C SER A 643 -20.84 12.14 29.78
N ALA A 644 -21.02 13.39 30.18
CA ALA A 644 -19.99 14.33 30.62
C ALA A 644 -20.51 15.13 31.83
N GLN A 645 -21.00 14.44 32.84
CA GLN A 645 -21.74 14.99 33.97
C GLN A 645 -20.84 15.30 35.18
N SER A 646 -21.33 16.16 36.09
CA SER A 646 -20.67 16.44 37.36
C SER A 646 -21.62 16.58 38.54
N SER A 647 -21.43 15.73 39.56
CA SER A 647 -22.26 15.72 40.77
C SER A 647 -21.85 16.76 41.82
N SER A 648 -20.69 17.42 41.71
CA SER A 648 -20.27 18.51 42.61
C SER A 648 -19.73 19.77 41.91
N GLY A 649 -19.56 19.76 40.59
CA GLY A 649 -19.02 20.90 39.84
C GLY A 649 -19.75 21.21 38.53
N THR A 650 -18.99 21.44 37.47
CA THR A 650 -19.50 21.88 36.15
C THR A 650 -19.59 20.70 35.17
N GLY A 651 -20.68 20.62 34.40
CA GLY A 651 -20.82 19.65 33.31
C GLY A 651 -19.79 19.88 32.21
N GLY A 652 -19.27 18.80 31.63
CA GLY A 652 -18.30 18.83 30.55
C GLY A 652 -18.95 19.21 29.22
N ASN A 653 -18.28 20.06 28.45
CA ASN A 653 -18.77 20.52 27.14
C ASN A 653 -18.79 19.36 26.13
N VAL A 654 -19.83 19.29 25.31
CA VAL A 654 -19.96 18.33 24.20
C VAL A 654 -20.01 19.09 22.88
N SER A 655 -19.07 18.81 21.97
CA SER A 655 -18.93 19.51 20.68
C SER A 655 -18.83 18.51 19.54
N LEU A 656 -19.84 18.48 18.67
CA LEU A 656 -19.93 17.58 17.52
C LEU A 656 -19.94 18.41 16.23
N SER A 657 -19.09 18.10 15.26
CA SER A 657 -18.98 18.84 14.00
C SER A 657 -18.74 17.92 12.81
N THR A 658 -19.58 17.99 11.76
CA THR A 658 -19.44 17.14 10.57
C THR A 658 -19.97 17.75 9.25
N GLN A 659 -19.50 17.20 8.11
CA GLN A 659 -20.08 17.38 6.78
C GLN A 659 -21.02 16.23 6.36
N GLY A 660 -21.35 15.34 7.28
CA GLY A 660 -22.34 14.28 7.14
C GLY A 660 -23.58 14.52 8.02
N GLN A 661 -24.26 13.44 8.38
CA GLN A 661 -25.35 13.42 9.35
C GLN A 661 -24.82 13.15 10.77
N VAL A 662 -25.59 13.53 11.79
CA VAL A 662 -25.33 13.19 13.20
C VAL A 662 -26.47 12.32 13.72
N THR A 663 -26.13 11.22 14.40
CA THR A 663 -27.10 10.33 15.06
C THR A 663 -26.57 10.00 16.45
N VAL A 664 -27.14 10.60 17.49
CA VAL A 664 -26.77 10.32 18.88
C VAL A 664 -27.96 9.77 19.66
N GLY A 665 -27.72 8.91 20.64
CA GLY A 665 -28.73 8.62 21.66
C GLY A 665 -28.87 9.77 22.64
N THR A 666 -28.57 9.55 23.92
CA THR A 666 -28.63 10.59 24.95
C THR A 666 -27.32 11.38 25.03
N ILE A 667 -27.44 12.69 25.30
CA ILE A 667 -26.31 13.56 25.66
C ILE A 667 -26.57 14.13 27.05
N GLY A 668 -25.81 13.70 28.05
CA GLY A 668 -25.82 14.21 29.42
C GLY A 668 -24.62 15.12 29.69
N SER A 669 -24.87 16.39 30.01
CA SER A 669 -23.88 17.44 30.29
C SER A 669 -24.28 18.23 31.56
N ASP A 670 -24.95 17.55 32.49
CA ASP A 670 -25.48 18.16 33.72
C ASP A 670 -24.36 18.45 34.73
N GLY A 671 -24.50 19.53 35.51
CA GLY A 671 -23.53 19.89 36.55
C GLY A 671 -24.12 20.66 37.72
N LEU A 672 -23.76 20.29 38.95
CA LEU A 672 -24.25 20.95 40.19
C LEU A 672 -24.11 22.47 40.13
N LEU A 673 -22.95 22.99 39.72
CA LEU A 673 -22.62 24.43 39.69
C LEU A 673 -22.96 25.09 38.34
N SER A 674 -22.84 24.35 37.23
CA SER A 674 -23.36 24.76 35.92
C SER A 674 -23.46 23.55 35.01
N GLY A 675 -24.48 23.51 34.13
CA GLY A 675 -24.47 22.60 32.98
C GLY A 675 -23.36 22.97 31.99
N GLY A 676 -22.89 21.99 31.24
CA GLY A 676 -21.89 22.17 30.17
C GLY A 676 -22.53 22.62 28.85
N GLN A 677 -21.71 23.16 27.95
CA GLN A 677 -22.17 23.62 26.64
C GLN A 677 -22.30 22.44 25.68
N VAL A 678 -23.44 22.29 25.02
CA VAL A 678 -23.65 21.28 23.97
C VAL A 678 -23.76 21.97 22.61
N THR A 679 -22.83 21.69 21.70
CA THR A 679 -22.81 22.21 20.33
C THR A 679 -22.84 21.07 19.33
N ILE A 680 -23.74 21.14 18.34
CA ILE A 680 -23.84 20.16 17.26
C ILE A 680 -23.95 20.90 15.93
N ALA A 681 -22.95 20.74 15.05
CA ALA A 681 -22.92 21.28 13.70
C ALA A 681 -22.85 20.14 12.68
N ALA A 682 -23.73 20.19 11.67
CA ALA A 682 -23.78 19.24 10.58
C ALA A 682 -24.15 19.95 9.26
N THR A 683 -23.94 19.29 8.12
CA THR A 683 -24.57 19.68 6.85
C THR A 683 -25.74 18.77 6.49
N GLY A 684 -25.72 17.50 6.89
CA GLY A 684 -26.86 16.58 6.84
C GLY A 684 -27.68 16.59 8.12
N ALA A 685 -28.74 15.78 8.14
CA ALA A 685 -29.68 15.71 9.25
C ALA A 685 -29.00 15.45 10.62
N ILE A 686 -29.57 16.04 11.67
CA ILE A 686 -29.16 15.80 13.05
C ILE A 686 -30.32 15.09 13.78
N GLN A 687 -30.08 13.85 14.18
CA GLN A 687 -30.96 13.09 15.07
C GLN A 687 -30.28 12.91 16.43
N VAL A 688 -31.01 13.21 17.50
CA VAL A 688 -30.65 12.88 18.89
C VAL A 688 -31.81 12.13 19.54
N SER A 689 -31.57 11.35 20.60
CA SER A 689 -32.66 10.93 21.49
C SER A 689 -33.05 12.11 22.38
N SER A 690 -32.11 12.61 23.19
CA SER A 690 -32.34 13.76 24.06
C SER A 690 -31.05 14.44 24.51
N ILE A 691 -31.16 15.69 24.97
CA ILE A 691 -30.03 16.51 25.46
C ILE A 691 -30.38 17.11 26.83
N SER A 692 -29.57 16.80 27.84
CA SER A 692 -29.62 17.43 29.16
C SER A 692 -28.34 18.23 29.41
N ALA A 693 -28.50 19.51 29.73
CA ALA A 693 -27.43 20.43 30.13
C ALA A 693 -27.91 21.27 31.33
N GLN A 694 -28.38 20.60 32.37
CA GLN A 694 -29.07 21.19 33.52
C GLN A 694 -28.11 21.49 34.68
N SER A 695 -28.57 22.34 35.62
CA SER A 695 -27.89 22.61 36.88
C SER A 695 -28.86 22.76 38.04
N SER A 696 -28.57 22.05 39.14
CA SER A 696 -29.39 22.02 40.35
C SER A 696 -29.04 23.11 41.38
N SER A 697 -27.91 23.81 41.24
CA SER A 697 -27.56 24.96 42.11
C SER A 697 -27.07 26.22 41.39
N GLY A 698 -26.73 26.15 40.09
CA GLY A 698 -26.31 27.30 39.29
C GLY A 698 -26.99 27.40 37.94
N THR A 699 -26.23 27.70 36.88
CA THR A 699 -26.76 28.00 35.54
C THR A 699 -26.90 26.77 34.66
N GLY A 700 -27.97 26.69 33.88
CA GLY A 700 -28.05 25.68 32.81
C GLY A 700 -27.07 25.97 31.68
N GLY A 701 -26.54 24.93 31.06
CA GLY A 701 -25.65 25.04 29.90
C GLY A 701 -26.40 25.40 28.62
N ASN A 702 -25.70 26.02 27.66
CA ASN A 702 -26.28 26.37 26.37
C ASN A 702 -26.32 25.16 25.44
N VAL A 703 -27.39 25.04 24.64
CA VAL A 703 -27.51 24.08 23.55
C VAL A 703 -27.55 24.83 22.22
N SER A 704 -26.62 24.53 21.31
CA SER A 704 -26.49 25.17 20.00
C SER A 704 -26.42 24.13 18.89
N ILE A 705 -27.51 23.99 18.14
CA ILE A 705 -27.66 23.02 17.05
C ILE A 705 -27.73 23.78 15.72
N SER A 706 -26.99 23.33 14.71
CA SER A 706 -27.00 23.90 13.37
C SER A 706 -26.87 22.81 12.31
N THR A 707 -27.85 22.71 11.41
CA THR A 707 -27.82 21.85 10.23
C THR A 707 -28.42 22.55 9.00
N ALA A 708 -27.95 22.16 7.81
CA ALA A 708 -28.54 22.56 6.52
C ALA A 708 -29.68 21.63 6.07
N ASP A 709 -30.05 20.68 6.92
CA ASP A 709 -31.07 19.64 6.74
C ASP A 709 -32.00 19.63 7.99
N LEU A 710 -32.79 18.60 8.23
CA LEU A 710 -33.76 18.55 9.34
C LEU A 710 -33.12 18.19 10.69
N PHE A 711 -33.76 18.61 11.79
CA PHE A 711 -33.40 18.20 13.16
C PHE A 711 -34.51 17.36 13.80
N GLN A 712 -34.12 16.30 14.52
CA GLN A 712 -35.03 15.42 15.24
C GLN A 712 -34.49 15.11 16.64
N ALA A 713 -35.27 15.39 17.69
CA ALA A 713 -35.03 14.83 19.02
C ALA A 713 -36.09 13.79 19.35
N THR A 714 -35.77 12.50 19.19
CA THR A 714 -36.73 11.39 19.08
C THR A 714 -37.18 10.80 20.41
N GLY A 715 -36.51 11.13 21.52
CA GLY A 715 -36.81 10.65 22.87
C GLY A 715 -37.12 11.77 23.86
N THR A 716 -37.38 11.37 25.11
CA THR A 716 -37.64 12.27 26.23
C THR A 716 -36.95 11.80 27.51
N PHE A 717 -36.83 12.70 28.47
CA PHE A 717 -36.43 12.44 29.85
C PHE A 717 -37.15 13.41 30.80
N LEU A 718 -37.27 13.02 32.07
CA LEU A 718 -37.87 13.87 33.08
C LEU A 718 -36.88 14.96 33.50
N ALA A 719 -37.14 16.20 33.09
CA ALA A 719 -36.32 17.36 33.45
C ALA A 719 -36.51 17.79 34.92
N VAL A 720 -35.62 18.64 35.45
CA VAL A 720 -35.64 19.07 36.87
C VAL A 720 -36.93 19.80 37.28
N ASN A 721 -37.68 20.37 36.32
CA ASN A 721 -39.00 20.97 36.55
C ASN A 721 -40.19 19.98 36.46
N GLY A 722 -39.94 18.68 36.28
CA GLY A 722 -40.97 17.64 36.20
C GLY A 722 -41.68 17.53 34.84
N LEU A 723 -41.11 18.09 33.77
CA LEU A 723 -41.63 17.94 32.40
C LEU A 723 -40.85 16.88 31.61
N ASP A 724 -41.54 16.12 30.77
CA ASP A 724 -40.93 15.22 29.78
C ASP A 724 -40.32 16.05 28.63
N ALA A 725 -39.02 16.32 28.73
CA ALA A 725 -38.27 17.15 27.80
C ALA A 725 -37.47 16.29 26.81
N SER A 726 -37.33 16.75 25.57
CA SER A 726 -36.28 16.26 24.67
C SER A 726 -34.99 17.08 24.81
N ILE A 727 -35.10 18.36 25.19
CA ILE A 727 -33.95 19.25 25.43
C ILE A 727 -34.23 20.09 26.68
N ALA A 728 -33.35 19.99 27.68
CA ALA A 728 -33.46 20.77 28.92
C ALA A 728 -32.16 21.49 29.30
N THR A 729 -32.24 22.81 29.50
CA THR A 729 -31.15 23.70 29.92
C THR A 729 -31.50 24.44 31.22
N ILE A 730 -32.20 23.76 32.13
CA ILE A 730 -32.70 24.34 33.39
C ILE A 730 -31.53 24.66 34.33
N GLY A 731 -31.55 25.83 34.96
CA GLY A 731 -30.61 26.18 36.03
C GLY A 731 -31.31 26.89 37.19
N ALA A 732 -30.94 26.57 38.43
CA ALA A 732 -31.48 27.19 39.64
C ALA A 732 -31.26 28.72 39.71
N THR A 733 -30.17 29.24 39.13
CA THR A 733 -29.91 30.70 39.02
C THR A 733 -30.28 31.28 37.65
N GLY A 734 -30.59 30.43 36.67
CA GLY A 734 -30.97 30.83 35.31
C GLY A 734 -30.72 29.72 34.30
N GLY A 735 -31.62 29.54 33.34
CA GLY A 735 -31.47 28.53 32.29
C GLY A 735 -30.58 28.97 31.13
N GLY A 736 -29.85 28.02 30.55
CA GLY A 736 -29.01 28.23 29.37
C GLY A 736 -29.83 28.47 28.10
N ALA A 737 -29.23 29.16 27.13
CA ALA A 737 -29.88 29.43 25.86
C ALA A 737 -29.96 28.18 24.98
N ILE A 738 -31.09 27.98 24.32
CA ILE A 738 -31.29 26.91 23.33
C ILE A 738 -31.42 27.58 21.96
N THR A 739 -30.56 27.25 21.02
CA THR A 739 -30.64 27.72 19.63
C THR A 739 -30.58 26.52 18.69
N ILE A 740 -31.58 26.38 17.83
CA ILE A 740 -31.66 25.34 16.80
C ILE A 740 -31.82 26.03 15.45
N THR A 741 -30.90 25.76 14.52
CA THR A 741 -30.95 26.24 13.13
C THR A 741 -31.02 25.02 12.21
N GLN A 742 -32.00 24.98 11.31
CA GLN A 742 -32.30 23.79 10.49
C GLN A 742 -32.85 24.15 9.09
N GLY A 743 -32.62 23.27 8.12
CA GLY A 743 -32.89 23.45 6.68
C GLY A 743 -34.32 23.18 6.20
N GLY A 744 -35.30 23.06 7.10
CA GLY A 744 -36.71 22.83 6.74
C GLY A 744 -37.39 24.01 6.02
N ASN A 745 -36.75 25.20 6.00
CA ASN A 745 -37.02 26.35 5.13
C ASN A 745 -38.51 26.77 4.98
N GLY A 746 -39.34 26.58 6.00
CA GLY A 746 -40.79 26.82 5.94
C GLY A 746 -41.61 25.74 5.22
N LEU A 747 -40.97 24.78 4.55
CA LEU A 747 -41.60 23.67 3.84
C LEU A 747 -41.94 22.50 4.78
N ILE A 748 -41.08 22.21 5.76
CA ILE A 748 -41.29 21.18 6.79
C ILE A 748 -41.20 21.86 8.17
N PRO A 749 -42.33 22.11 8.85
CA PRO A 749 -42.34 22.90 10.08
C PRO A 749 -41.74 22.12 11.26
N PHE A 750 -41.01 22.85 12.11
CA PHE A 750 -40.40 22.32 13.33
C PHE A 750 -41.48 22.11 14.40
N THR A 751 -41.75 20.86 14.78
CA THR A 751 -42.90 20.52 15.64
C THR A 751 -42.48 19.98 17.01
N ILE A 752 -43.15 20.43 18.07
CA ILE A 752 -42.92 19.95 19.44
C ILE A 752 -44.01 18.91 19.75
N GLY A 753 -43.62 17.71 20.17
CA GLY A 753 -44.48 16.54 20.27
C GLY A 753 -44.43 15.59 19.07
N ASP A 754 -43.74 15.95 17.99
CA ASP A 754 -43.54 15.09 16.82
C ASP A 754 -42.13 15.30 16.22
N ALA A 755 -41.29 14.28 16.32
CA ALA A 755 -39.95 14.24 15.76
C ALA A 755 -39.84 13.38 14.49
N SER A 756 -40.96 12.95 13.88
CA SER A 756 -40.97 12.02 12.74
C SER A 756 -40.34 12.58 11.46
N GLN A 757 -40.28 13.92 11.33
CA GLN A 757 -39.62 14.60 10.22
C GLN A 757 -38.71 15.74 10.69
N ASN A 758 -39.24 16.73 11.40
CA ASN A 758 -38.49 17.91 11.89
C ASN A 758 -39.09 18.41 13.21
N GLY A 759 -38.41 18.25 14.34
CA GLY A 759 -39.01 18.54 15.64
C GLY A 759 -38.43 17.79 16.84
N THR A 760 -39.22 17.73 17.91
CA THR A 760 -38.87 17.06 19.19
C THR A 760 -40.04 16.23 19.71
N ALA A 761 -39.78 15.09 20.35
CA ALA A 761 -40.81 14.20 20.88
C ALA A 761 -41.46 14.73 22.18
N GLY A 762 -40.71 15.47 22.99
CA GLY A 762 -41.17 16.16 24.20
C GLY A 762 -40.83 17.65 24.17
N VAL A 763 -40.93 18.30 25.33
CA VAL A 763 -40.74 19.76 25.43
C VAL A 763 -39.30 20.20 25.20
N VAL A 764 -39.13 21.47 24.83
CA VAL A 764 -37.83 22.17 24.80
C VAL A 764 -37.87 23.26 25.87
N THR A 765 -37.04 23.15 26.90
CA THR A 765 -37.17 24.00 28.11
C THR A 765 -35.84 24.53 28.65
N SER A 766 -35.83 25.80 29.03
CA SER A 766 -34.77 26.45 29.84
C SER A 766 -35.27 26.76 31.26
N GLY A 767 -36.33 26.08 31.70
CA GLY A 767 -37.01 26.31 32.97
C GLY A 767 -37.96 27.50 32.89
N SER A 768 -37.43 28.71 32.75
CA SER A 768 -38.23 29.95 32.68
C SER A 768 -38.90 30.18 31.32
N ASN A 769 -38.38 29.55 30.25
CA ASN A 769 -39.02 29.49 28.94
C ASN A 769 -39.21 28.02 28.55
N THR A 770 -40.33 27.69 27.93
CA THR A 770 -40.63 26.34 27.43
C THR A 770 -41.42 26.42 26.12
N LEU A 771 -41.08 25.58 25.14
CA LEU A 771 -41.92 25.23 24.00
C LEU A 771 -42.67 23.93 24.33
N LEU A 772 -43.99 23.92 24.14
CA LEU A 772 -44.90 22.86 24.61
C LEU A 772 -45.34 21.94 23.46
N VAL A 773 -45.69 20.71 23.80
CA VAL A 773 -46.26 19.71 22.88
C VAL A 773 -47.51 20.27 22.18
N GLY A 774 -47.55 20.13 20.86
CA GLY A 774 -48.58 20.68 19.98
C GLY A 774 -48.22 22.01 19.31
N GLU A 775 -47.11 22.65 19.69
CA GLU A 775 -46.62 23.84 18.99
C GLU A 775 -45.80 23.46 17.74
N SER A 776 -46.00 24.18 16.63
CA SER A 776 -45.32 23.91 15.35
C SER A 776 -44.94 25.21 14.64
N PHE A 777 -43.72 25.26 14.08
CA PHE A 777 -43.09 26.50 13.61
C PHE A 777 -42.53 26.33 12.19
N GLN A 778 -43.14 26.99 11.20
CA GLN A 778 -42.63 27.02 9.82
C GLN A 778 -41.33 27.85 9.72
N PHE A 779 -41.34 29.03 10.31
CA PHE A 779 -40.25 30.00 10.25
C PHE A 779 -39.65 30.27 11.63
N ARG A 780 -38.78 31.27 11.71
CA ARG A 780 -38.07 31.67 12.92
C ARG A 780 -39.02 31.95 14.10
N THR A 781 -38.71 31.36 15.25
CA THR A 781 -39.43 31.51 16.52
C THR A 781 -38.46 31.84 17.65
N ILE A 782 -38.86 32.75 18.55
CA ILE A 782 -38.08 33.16 19.72
C ILE A 782 -38.99 33.15 20.95
N ARG A 783 -38.60 32.46 22.02
CA ARG A 783 -39.25 32.48 23.33
C ARG A 783 -38.19 32.68 24.42
N GLY A 784 -37.95 33.94 24.77
CA GLY A 784 -36.89 34.33 25.70
C GLY A 784 -35.51 33.94 25.19
N ASN A 785 -34.86 33.00 25.87
CA ASN A 785 -33.54 32.45 25.51
C ASN A 785 -33.62 31.21 24.59
N ILE A 786 -34.82 30.72 24.24
CA ILE A 786 -35.03 29.66 23.25
C ILE A 786 -35.26 30.27 21.86
N ARG A 787 -34.55 29.75 20.85
CA ARG A 787 -34.64 30.19 19.44
C ARG A 787 -34.67 28.99 18.50
N ILE A 788 -35.66 28.95 17.62
CA ILE A 788 -35.71 28.03 16.47
C ILE A 788 -35.59 28.90 15.22
N ASN A 789 -34.63 28.62 14.34
CA ASN A 789 -34.47 29.28 13.06
C ASN A 789 -34.63 28.22 11.95
N GLY A 790 -35.54 28.46 11.00
CA GLY A 790 -35.36 27.88 9.67
C GLY A 790 -34.26 28.64 8.94
N LEU A 791 -33.49 27.99 8.08
CA LEU A 791 -32.61 28.71 7.16
C LEU A 791 -33.47 29.50 6.17
N GLU A 792 -33.12 30.77 6.00
CA GLU A 792 -33.76 31.68 5.07
C GLU A 792 -33.08 31.51 3.70
N PRO A 793 -33.82 31.41 2.57
CA PRO A 793 -33.23 31.21 1.25
C PRO A 793 -32.18 32.28 0.94
N GLN A 794 -30.90 31.89 0.90
CA GLN A 794 -29.82 32.80 0.57
C GLN A 794 -29.87 33.14 -0.92
N GLU A 795 -29.96 34.42 -1.26
CA GLU A 795 -29.73 34.90 -2.64
C GLU A 795 -28.24 34.76 -2.99
N VAL A 796 -27.81 33.55 -3.36
CA VAL A 796 -26.42 33.29 -3.73
C VAL A 796 -26.12 33.90 -5.10
N THR A 797 -25.47 35.05 -5.09
CA THR A 797 -24.97 35.74 -6.29
C THR A 797 -23.75 34.99 -6.85
N PHE A 798 -23.99 33.91 -7.59
CA PHE A 798 -22.93 33.16 -8.29
C PHE A 798 -22.30 34.02 -9.40
N GLN A 799 -20.96 34.14 -9.39
CA GLN A 799 -20.23 34.77 -10.49
C GLN A 799 -20.28 33.90 -11.76
N LYS A 800 -20.37 34.58 -12.91
CA LYS A 800 -20.77 33.99 -14.20
C LYS A 800 -19.59 33.55 -15.09
N GLU A 801 -18.42 33.26 -14.51
CA GLU A 801 -17.21 32.95 -15.27
C GLU A 801 -16.64 31.57 -14.89
N ILE A 802 -17.01 30.56 -15.68
CA ILE A 802 -16.22 29.33 -15.83
C ILE A 802 -15.34 29.56 -17.07
N SER A 803 -14.06 29.84 -16.85
CA SER A 803 -13.08 30.04 -17.92
C SER A 803 -12.65 28.70 -18.52
N LEU A 804 -13.22 28.36 -19.67
CA LEU A 804 -12.77 27.22 -20.47
C LEU A 804 -11.30 27.40 -20.88
N PRO A 805 -10.46 26.34 -20.81
CA PRO A 805 -9.11 26.38 -21.37
C PRO A 805 -9.13 26.74 -22.87
N GLN A 806 -8.10 27.45 -23.33
CA GLN A 806 -7.99 27.87 -24.74
C GLN A 806 -7.99 26.67 -25.71
N GLU A 807 -8.41 26.92 -26.96
CA GLU A 807 -8.55 25.90 -28.01
C GLU A 807 -7.23 25.19 -28.35
N GLU A 808 -6.94 24.11 -27.64
CA GLU A 808 -5.93 23.14 -28.05
C GLU A 808 -6.43 22.36 -29.27
N LYS A 809 -5.68 22.44 -30.38
CA LYS A 809 -6.08 21.86 -31.67
C LYS A 809 -6.46 20.38 -31.53
N LEU A 810 -7.71 20.06 -31.84
CA LEU A 810 -8.26 18.70 -31.80
C LEU A 810 -7.66 17.80 -32.89
N GLU A 811 -6.50 17.21 -32.60
CA GLU A 811 -5.90 16.16 -33.42
C GLU A 811 -6.66 14.83 -33.23
N ILE A 812 -7.64 14.58 -34.11
CA ILE A 812 -8.32 13.29 -34.17
C ILE A 812 -7.30 12.23 -34.64
N LYS A 813 -6.89 11.34 -33.74
CA LYS A 813 -5.94 10.28 -34.06
C LYS A 813 -6.67 9.17 -34.83
N PRO A 814 -6.27 8.84 -36.08
CA PRO A 814 -6.90 7.79 -36.87
C PRO A 814 -6.51 6.41 -36.33
N ALA A 815 -7.23 5.96 -35.30
CA ALA A 815 -6.87 4.84 -34.44
C ALA A 815 -7.74 3.58 -34.61
N CYS A 816 -8.42 3.45 -35.75
CA CYS A 816 -9.13 2.23 -36.19
C CYS A 816 -8.33 1.54 -37.32
N GLY A 817 -7.07 1.18 -37.06
CA GLY A 817 -6.18 0.68 -38.12
C GLY A 817 -4.67 0.72 -37.90
N LEU A 818 -4.17 0.96 -36.66
CA LEU A 818 -2.73 0.86 -36.35
C LEU A 818 -2.47 0.15 -35.02
N SER A 819 -1.70 -0.94 -35.08
CA SER A 819 -1.29 -1.75 -33.93
C SER A 819 -0.29 -0.98 -33.04
N GLY A 820 -0.80 -0.30 -32.00
CA GLY A 820 0.05 0.32 -30.97
C GLY A 820 -0.71 1.08 -29.88
N THR A 821 -1.79 1.78 -30.21
CA THR A 821 -2.60 2.56 -29.25
C THR A 821 -3.71 1.77 -28.56
N GLY A 822 -4.09 0.61 -29.12
CA GLY A 822 -5.23 -0.17 -28.63
C GLY A 822 -5.11 -0.70 -27.20
N SER A 823 -3.91 -0.73 -26.60
CA SER A 823 -3.66 -1.28 -25.26
C SER A 823 -4.37 -0.50 -24.14
N SER A 824 -4.38 0.84 -24.17
CA SER A 824 -4.99 1.65 -23.11
C SER A 824 -6.53 1.59 -23.14
N PHE A 825 -7.14 1.65 -24.32
CA PHE A 825 -8.58 1.43 -24.48
C PHE A 825 -8.98 0.03 -24.05
N THR A 826 -8.26 -1.00 -24.51
CA THR A 826 -8.56 -2.41 -24.20
C THR A 826 -8.35 -2.71 -22.71
N ALA A 827 -7.51 -1.95 -22.00
CA ALA A 827 -7.37 -2.02 -20.55
C ALA A 827 -8.53 -1.32 -19.81
N LEU A 828 -8.96 -0.13 -20.26
CA LEU A 828 -10.12 0.57 -19.68
C LEU A 828 -11.43 -0.21 -19.86
N GLU A 829 -11.64 -0.78 -21.05
CA GLU A 829 -12.80 -1.64 -21.34
C GLU A 829 -12.77 -2.93 -20.51
N GLN A 830 -11.58 -3.50 -20.25
CA GLN A 830 -11.42 -4.60 -19.28
C GLN A 830 -11.67 -4.16 -17.84
N GLN A 831 -11.31 -2.94 -17.44
CA GLN A 831 -11.60 -2.40 -16.11
C GLN A 831 -13.12 -2.27 -15.87
N PHE A 832 -13.85 -1.70 -16.84
CA PHE A 832 -15.32 -1.64 -16.78
C PHE A 832 -15.93 -3.04 -16.75
N THR A 833 -15.53 -3.92 -17.66
CA THR A 833 -15.98 -5.32 -17.72
C THR A 833 -15.76 -6.04 -16.38
N ALA A 834 -14.51 -6.10 -15.89
CA ALA A 834 -14.14 -6.81 -14.66
C ALA A 834 -14.87 -6.30 -13.41
N THR A 835 -15.32 -5.04 -13.40
CA THR A 835 -16.13 -4.49 -12.29
C THR A 835 -17.49 -5.20 -12.18
N TYR A 836 -18.17 -5.42 -13.32
CA TYR A 836 -19.40 -6.21 -13.36
C TYR A 836 -19.17 -7.72 -13.25
N GLU A 837 -18.02 -8.24 -13.74
CA GLU A 837 -17.67 -9.67 -13.60
C GLU A 837 -17.55 -10.07 -12.12
N ARG A 838 -16.81 -9.29 -11.31
CA ARG A 838 -16.61 -9.57 -9.87
C ARG A 838 -17.92 -9.64 -9.10
N TYR A 839 -18.90 -8.81 -9.47
CA TYR A 839 -20.16 -8.73 -8.75
C TYR A 839 -21.08 -9.95 -9.01
N PHE A 840 -20.92 -10.63 -10.15
CA PHE A 840 -21.93 -11.58 -10.63
C PHE A 840 -21.39 -12.92 -11.17
N GLY A 841 -20.07 -13.07 -11.32
CA GLY A 841 -19.38 -14.36 -11.47
C GLY A 841 -19.32 -14.97 -12.87
N HIS A 842 -19.46 -14.19 -13.95
CA HIS A 842 -19.31 -14.64 -15.34
C HIS A 842 -18.38 -13.69 -16.11
N GLY A 843 -17.47 -14.24 -16.93
CA GLY A 843 -16.47 -13.47 -17.68
C GLY A 843 -16.93 -13.02 -19.08
N GLY A 844 -16.54 -11.82 -19.48
CA GLY A 844 -16.76 -11.24 -20.81
C GLY A 844 -15.62 -11.53 -21.80
N GLY A 845 -15.83 -11.14 -23.06
CA GLY A 845 -14.76 -11.13 -24.07
C GLY A 845 -13.76 -10.00 -23.85
N ARG A 846 -12.67 -9.97 -24.62
CA ARG A 846 -11.76 -8.80 -24.70
C ARG A 846 -12.07 -8.01 -25.97
N THR A 847 -12.76 -6.88 -25.86
CA THR A 847 -13.01 -6.00 -27.00
C THR A 847 -11.83 -5.05 -27.24
N SER A 848 -11.32 -5.01 -28.48
CA SER A 848 -10.27 -4.06 -28.90
C SER A 848 -10.84 -2.75 -29.44
N ALA A 849 -9.99 -1.72 -29.56
CA ALA A 849 -10.37 -0.43 -30.16
C ALA A 849 -10.89 -0.60 -31.59
N ASP A 850 -10.21 -1.39 -32.43
CA ASP A 850 -10.64 -1.66 -33.81
C ASP A 850 -11.97 -2.43 -33.85
N SER A 851 -12.18 -3.37 -32.92
CA SER A 851 -13.45 -4.10 -32.79
C SER A 851 -14.60 -3.18 -32.34
N ALA A 852 -14.32 -2.17 -31.52
CA ALA A 852 -15.28 -1.14 -31.14
C ALA A 852 -15.62 -0.24 -32.34
N CYS A 853 -14.62 0.28 -33.06
CA CYS A 853 -14.82 1.06 -34.30
C CYS A 853 -15.68 0.29 -35.32
N ALA A 854 -15.33 -0.97 -35.59
CA ALA A 854 -16.03 -1.83 -36.54
C ALA A 854 -17.48 -2.12 -36.10
N SER A 855 -17.71 -2.32 -34.80
CA SER A 855 -19.07 -2.49 -34.26
C SER A 855 -19.93 -1.25 -34.54
N LEU A 856 -19.41 -0.05 -34.22
CA LEU A 856 -20.11 1.22 -34.44
C LEU A 856 -20.35 1.50 -35.93
N ALA A 857 -19.41 1.11 -36.81
CA ALA A 857 -19.57 1.19 -38.26
C ALA A 857 -20.71 0.29 -38.76
N ASN A 858 -20.72 -0.99 -38.33
CA ASN A 858 -21.76 -1.96 -38.68
C ASN A 858 -23.15 -1.51 -38.17
N ILE A 859 -23.22 -0.88 -36.98
CA ILE A 859 -24.46 -0.31 -36.44
C ILE A 859 -24.94 0.86 -37.29
N ALA A 860 -24.04 1.77 -37.69
CA ALA A 860 -24.39 2.90 -38.54
C ALA A 860 -24.89 2.45 -39.93
N GLU A 861 -24.28 1.43 -40.52
CA GLU A 861 -24.77 0.82 -41.77
C GLU A 861 -26.13 0.12 -41.59
N ALA A 862 -26.30 -0.62 -40.49
CA ALA A 862 -27.53 -1.39 -40.24
C ALA A 862 -28.73 -0.54 -39.80
N THR A 863 -28.52 0.63 -39.18
CA THR A 863 -29.59 1.50 -38.63
C THR A 863 -29.80 2.78 -39.43
N GLY A 864 -28.77 3.29 -40.10
CA GLY A 864 -28.72 4.65 -40.65
C GLY A 864 -28.31 5.74 -39.64
N VAL A 865 -28.35 5.44 -38.33
CA VAL A 865 -28.04 6.35 -37.22
C VAL A 865 -26.58 6.18 -36.82
N LYS A 866 -25.79 7.26 -36.70
CA LYS A 866 -24.37 7.15 -36.31
C LYS A 866 -24.22 7.16 -34.77
N PRO A 867 -23.70 6.07 -34.17
CA PRO A 867 -23.46 6.01 -32.74
C PRO A 867 -22.03 6.45 -32.36
N ALA A 868 -21.89 6.93 -31.13
CA ALA A 868 -20.63 7.05 -30.43
C ALA A 868 -20.73 6.49 -29.00
N LEU A 869 -19.62 5.96 -28.48
CA LEU A 869 -19.49 5.59 -27.08
C LEU A 869 -18.75 6.70 -26.34
N ILE A 870 -19.22 7.10 -25.16
CA ILE A 870 -18.54 8.01 -24.26
C ILE A 870 -18.20 7.25 -22.97
N TYR A 871 -16.93 6.93 -22.81
CA TYR A 871 -16.38 6.40 -21.57
C TYR A 871 -16.11 7.56 -20.62
N VAL A 872 -16.69 7.53 -19.42
CA VAL A 872 -16.50 8.56 -18.37
C VAL A 872 -15.82 7.91 -17.18
N SER A 873 -14.58 8.31 -16.92
CA SER A 873 -13.71 7.75 -15.88
C SER A 873 -12.96 8.87 -15.15
N PHE A 874 -12.20 8.52 -14.12
CA PHE A 874 -11.36 9.45 -13.36
C PHE A 874 -9.92 8.94 -13.29
N ALA A 875 -8.95 9.85 -13.26
CA ALA A 875 -7.53 9.51 -13.14
C ALA A 875 -6.78 10.54 -12.27
N PRO A 876 -5.73 10.15 -11.51
CA PRO A 876 -5.03 11.05 -10.61
C PRO A 876 -4.51 12.35 -11.27
N PRO A 877 -4.56 13.50 -10.56
CA PRO A 877 -4.13 14.79 -11.09
C PRO A 877 -2.61 14.83 -11.34
N GLY A 878 -2.22 14.62 -12.60
CA GLY A 878 -0.84 14.72 -13.09
C GLY A 878 -0.55 13.78 -14.26
N ASP A 879 0.56 14.00 -14.97
CA ASP A 879 0.98 13.13 -16.08
C ASP A 879 1.74 11.88 -15.60
N ARG A 880 1.09 11.09 -14.73
CA ARG A 880 1.50 9.72 -14.38
C ARG A 880 0.74 8.66 -15.18
N LEU A 881 0.80 8.75 -16.51
CA LEU A 881 0.75 7.54 -17.34
C LEU A 881 2.10 6.82 -17.18
N GLN A 882 2.22 5.98 -16.14
CA GLN A 882 3.39 5.13 -15.96
C GLN A 882 3.54 4.21 -17.18
N LYS A 883 4.71 4.25 -17.83
CA LYS A 883 5.14 3.21 -18.77
C LYS A 883 5.57 1.98 -17.99
N SER A 884 4.63 1.09 -17.67
CA SER A 884 4.91 -0.18 -16.99
C SER A 884 5.50 -1.24 -17.94
N PHE A 885 6.83 -1.39 -17.84
CA PHE A 885 7.61 -2.63 -17.99
C PHE A 885 7.41 -3.55 -19.21
N PRO A 886 8.43 -3.63 -20.07
CA PRO A 886 8.81 -4.85 -20.77
C PRO A 886 10.16 -5.40 -20.28
N GLY A 887 10.21 -6.66 -19.85
CA GLY A 887 11.45 -7.46 -19.78
C GLY A 887 12.14 -7.60 -18.41
N MET A 888 11.68 -8.54 -17.58
CA MET A 888 12.55 -9.33 -16.68
C MET A 888 11.88 -10.64 -16.22
N GLY A 889 11.41 -11.44 -17.19
CA GLY A 889 10.58 -12.62 -16.95
C GLY A 889 11.30 -13.98 -17.00
N GLU A 890 12.59 -14.09 -16.66
CA GLU A 890 13.33 -15.36 -16.88
C GLU A 890 14.49 -15.69 -15.89
N ILE A 891 14.55 -15.11 -14.68
CA ILE A 891 15.63 -15.43 -13.70
C ILE A 891 15.13 -15.65 -12.26
N LEU A 892 14.08 -16.46 -12.05
CA LEU A 892 13.58 -16.84 -10.70
C LEU A 892 13.26 -18.34 -10.52
N TRP A 893 13.77 -19.23 -11.39
CA TRP A 893 13.40 -20.66 -11.41
C TRP A 893 14.44 -21.63 -10.79
N GLN A 894 15.33 -21.18 -9.90
CA GLN A 894 16.41 -22.04 -9.35
C GLN A 894 16.60 -22.09 -7.82
N TRP A 895 15.79 -21.38 -7.02
CA TRP A 895 15.95 -21.35 -5.55
C TRP A 895 14.67 -21.68 -4.77
N ALA A 896 13.75 -22.45 -5.39
CA ALA A 896 12.50 -22.87 -4.76
C ALA A 896 12.68 -24.11 -3.85
N ALA A 897 12.95 -23.87 -2.57
CA ALA A 897 12.71 -24.87 -1.51
C ALA A 897 11.20 -24.98 -1.20
N PRO A 898 10.67 -26.15 -0.78
CA PRO A 898 9.24 -26.40 -0.76
C PRO A 898 8.52 -25.68 0.41
N GLY A 899 7.50 -24.88 0.07
CA GLY A 899 6.62 -24.24 1.05
C GLY A 899 5.50 -23.39 0.43
N PHE A 900 5.83 -22.60 -0.61
CA PHE A 900 4.86 -21.73 -1.28
C PHE A 900 4.03 -22.45 -2.36
N ALA A 901 2.98 -23.14 -1.92
CA ALA A 901 1.91 -23.65 -2.78
C ALA A 901 0.68 -22.71 -2.73
N VAL A 902 0.82 -21.48 -3.22
CA VAL A 902 -0.33 -20.58 -3.41
C VAL A 902 -1.13 -21.06 -4.62
N SER A 903 -2.40 -21.41 -4.41
CA SER A 903 -3.24 -22.01 -5.45
C SER A 903 -3.60 -21.01 -6.53
N LEU A 904 -3.27 -21.31 -7.79
CA LEU A 904 -3.78 -20.60 -8.97
C LEU A 904 -5.24 -21.03 -9.26
N SER A 905 -6.14 -20.73 -8.32
CA SER A 905 -7.55 -21.11 -8.37
C SER A 905 -8.49 -20.09 -7.71
N ASP A 906 -8.18 -18.80 -7.77
CA ASP A 906 -9.11 -17.72 -7.40
C ASP A 906 -9.00 -16.53 -8.39
N PRO A 907 -10.08 -16.20 -9.13
CA PRO A 907 -10.12 -15.03 -10.02
C PRO A 907 -10.18 -13.66 -9.32
N GLN A 908 -10.39 -13.57 -8.00
CA GLN A 908 -10.76 -12.30 -7.36
C GLN A 908 -9.64 -11.26 -7.19
N GLN A 909 -8.36 -11.64 -7.27
CA GLN A 909 -7.25 -10.69 -7.07
C GLN A 909 -6.73 -10.04 -8.37
N SER A 910 -7.45 -9.03 -8.85
CA SER A 910 -6.96 -8.06 -9.83
C SER A 910 -7.02 -6.64 -9.27
N GLY A 911 -5.90 -6.15 -8.73
CA GLY A 911 -5.82 -4.84 -8.07
C GLY A 911 -6.02 -3.67 -9.03
N VAL A 912 -7.25 -3.16 -9.12
CA VAL A 912 -7.57 -1.85 -9.72
C VAL A 912 -7.66 -0.83 -8.57
N PRO A 913 -6.88 0.25 -8.55
CA PRO A 913 -7.00 1.29 -7.53
C PRO A 913 -8.41 1.89 -7.50
N LYS A 914 -9.02 2.00 -6.32
CA LYS A 914 -10.31 2.68 -6.16
C LYS A 914 -10.11 4.18 -6.42
N ALA A 915 -10.87 4.74 -7.37
CA ALA A 915 -10.75 6.14 -7.77
C ALA A 915 -10.96 7.09 -6.59
N GLN A 916 -10.09 8.09 -6.47
CA GLN A 916 -10.07 9.04 -5.36
C GLN A 916 -10.87 10.29 -5.71
N ASP A 917 -11.38 10.98 -4.68
CA ASP A 917 -12.23 12.17 -4.87
C ASP A 917 -11.50 13.37 -5.50
N ARG A 918 -10.15 13.38 -5.46
CA ARG A 918 -9.27 14.33 -6.16
C ARG A 918 -8.92 13.97 -7.61
N ASP A 919 -9.31 12.78 -8.08
CA ASP A 919 -8.99 12.33 -9.43
C ASP A 919 -9.75 13.17 -10.46
N GLN A 920 -9.08 13.54 -11.55
CA GLN A 920 -9.64 14.41 -12.59
C GLN A 920 -10.49 13.62 -13.58
N LEU A 921 -11.56 14.25 -14.08
CA LEU A 921 -12.44 13.71 -15.10
C LEU A 921 -11.66 13.40 -16.41
N VAL A 922 -11.72 12.15 -16.85
CA VAL A 922 -11.18 11.68 -18.12
C VAL A 922 -12.29 11.07 -18.96
N MET A 923 -12.42 11.55 -20.19
CA MET A 923 -13.37 11.03 -21.17
C MET A 923 -12.67 10.39 -22.36
N ILE A 924 -13.20 9.28 -22.86
CA ILE A 924 -12.81 8.71 -24.16
C ILE A 924 -14.06 8.59 -25.04
N LEU A 925 -14.09 9.37 -26.11
CA LEU A 925 -15.06 9.29 -27.19
C LEU A 925 -14.59 8.23 -28.20
N VAL A 926 -15.45 7.27 -28.55
CA VAL A 926 -15.23 6.25 -29.58
C VAL A 926 -16.27 6.42 -30.68
N THR A 927 -15.84 6.48 -31.93
CA THR A 927 -16.73 6.51 -33.10
C THR A 927 -16.26 5.50 -34.15
N ALA A 928 -17.08 5.30 -35.20
CA ALA A 928 -16.69 4.51 -36.38
C ALA A 928 -15.44 5.06 -37.13
N LYS A 929 -14.92 6.24 -36.79
CA LYS A 929 -13.75 6.87 -37.45
C LYS A 929 -12.49 6.91 -36.57
N GLY A 930 -12.59 6.75 -35.26
CA GLY A 930 -11.46 6.89 -34.35
C GLY A 930 -11.83 7.00 -32.88
N LEU A 931 -10.80 7.18 -32.05
CA LEU A 931 -10.94 7.46 -30.63
C LEU A 931 -10.32 8.82 -30.31
N THR A 932 -10.94 9.58 -29.40
CA THR A 932 -10.40 10.84 -28.87
C THR A 932 -10.54 10.85 -27.35
N GLN A 933 -9.44 11.15 -26.66
CA GLN A 933 -9.40 11.33 -25.21
C GLN A 933 -9.41 12.82 -24.84
N LYS A 934 -10.13 13.17 -23.77
CA LYS A 934 -10.07 14.48 -23.11
C LYS A 934 -9.82 14.30 -21.61
N LYS A 935 -8.97 15.15 -21.03
CA LYS A 935 -8.88 15.39 -19.58
C LYS A 935 -9.59 16.72 -19.29
N ILE A 936 -10.41 16.77 -18.25
CA ILE A 936 -11.10 17.99 -17.81
C ILE A 936 -10.61 18.30 -16.38
N PRO A 937 -10.19 19.54 -16.05
CA PRO A 937 -9.63 19.89 -14.75
C PRO A 937 -10.71 20.10 -13.68
N VAL A 938 -11.57 19.10 -13.50
CA VAL A 938 -12.61 19.03 -12.46
C VAL A 938 -12.45 17.71 -11.70
N SER A 939 -12.60 17.75 -10.37
CA SER A 939 -12.40 16.59 -9.51
C SER A 939 -13.60 15.64 -9.51
N ARG A 940 -13.34 14.37 -9.22
CA ARG A 940 -14.36 13.32 -9.04
C ARG A 940 -15.43 13.73 -8.02
N MET A 941 -15.04 14.39 -6.93
CA MET A 941 -15.96 14.96 -5.96
C MET A 941 -16.94 15.96 -6.59
N GLU A 942 -16.45 16.95 -7.34
CA GLU A 942 -17.29 17.99 -7.95
C GLU A 942 -18.27 17.42 -8.98
N VAL A 943 -17.82 16.50 -9.84
CA VAL A 943 -18.69 15.86 -10.84
C VAL A 943 -19.77 14.99 -10.16
N LEU A 944 -19.42 14.23 -9.11
CA LEU A 944 -20.39 13.43 -8.36
C LEU A 944 -21.36 14.29 -7.54
N GLN A 945 -20.90 15.41 -6.96
CA GLN A 945 -21.78 16.36 -6.26
C GLN A 945 -22.78 17.00 -7.23
N ALA A 946 -22.34 17.46 -8.40
CA ALA A 946 -23.23 18.00 -9.43
C ALA A 946 -24.22 16.92 -9.94
N ALA A 947 -23.76 15.69 -10.17
CA ALA A 947 -24.62 14.58 -10.59
C ALA A 947 -25.69 14.23 -9.54
N LYS A 948 -25.33 14.25 -8.25
CA LYS A 948 -26.27 14.09 -7.13
C LYS A 948 -27.27 15.24 -7.05
N GLN A 949 -26.81 16.49 -7.19
CA GLN A 949 -27.66 17.68 -7.20
C GLN A 949 -28.68 17.62 -8.35
N LEU A 950 -28.23 17.38 -9.58
CA LEU A 950 -29.11 17.25 -10.74
C LEU A 950 -30.16 16.16 -10.54
N ARG A 951 -29.75 14.97 -10.08
CA ARG A 951 -30.65 13.84 -9.85
C ARG A 951 -31.71 14.14 -8.78
N ILE A 952 -31.38 14.93 -7.76
CA ILE A 952 -32.35 15.39 -6.76
C ILE A 952 -33.33 16.36 -7.41
N SER A 953 -32.85 17.45 -8.02
CA SER A 953 -33.73 18.52 -8.50
C SER A 953 -34.64 18.11 -9.66
N VAL A 954 -34.18 17.30 -10.63
CA VAL A 954 -35.10 16.79 -11.68
C VAL A 954 -36.16 15.84 -11.13
N SER A 955 -35.93 15.22 -9.97
CA SER A 955 -36.89 14.31 -9.32
C SER A 955 -37.98 15.03 -8.51
N ASN A 956 -37.93 16.37 -8.45
CA ASN A 956 -38.92 17.23 -7.77
C ASN A 956 -39.47 18.28 -8.75
N LEU A 957 -40.78 18.52 -8.70
CA LEU A 957 -41.47 19.50 -9.56
C LEU A 957 -41.27 20.97 -9.15
N ARG A 958 -40.46 21.25 -8.12
CA ARG A 958 -40.27 22.58 -7.52
C ARG A 958 -38.83 23.08 -7.47
N ASP A 959 -37.86 22.22 -7.77
CA ASP A 959 -36.44 22.52 -7.58
C ASP A 959 -35.78 22.96 -8.90
N ASP A 960 -34.86 23.92 -8.84
CA ASP A 960 -34.08 24.31 -10.01
C ASP A 960 -33.05 23.22 -10.37
N TYR A 961 -33.18 22.69 -11.58
CA TYR A 961 -32.27 21.72 -12.17
C TYR A 961 -31.31 22.32 -13.20
N GLN A 962 -31.48 23.58 -13.60
CA GLN A 962 -30.73 24.18 -14.71
C GLN A 962 -29.24 24.34 -14.35
N ILE A 963 -28.94 24.91 -13.17
CA ILE A 963 -27.55 25.14 -12.71
C ILE A 963 -26.71 23.84 -12.69
N PRO A 964 -27.15 22.71 -12.08
CA PRO A 964 -26.36 21.49 -12.13
C PRO A 964 -26.39 20.81 -13.52
N ALA A 965 -27.46 20.95 -14.31
CA ALA A 965 -27.52 20.44 -15.69
C ALA A 965 -26.50 21.12 -16.62
N GLU A 966 -26.33 22.44 -16.50
CA GLU A 966 -25.37 23.22 -17.29
C GLU A 966 -23.93 22.87 -16.94
N ARG A 967 -23.58 22.78 -15.65
CA ARG A 967 -22.23 22.40 -15.20
C ARG A 967 -21.82 21.03 -15.75
N LEU A 968 -22.72 20.06 -15.68
CA LEU A 968 -22.48 18.72 -16.19
C LEU A 968 -22.43 18.67 -17.72
N TYR A 969 -23.22 19.47 -18.45
CA TYR A 969 -23.07 19.61 -19.90
C TYR A 969 -21.69 20.19 -20.27
N GLN A 970 -21.26 21.25 -19.58
CA GLN A 970 -19.98 21.92 -19.79
C GLN A 970 -18.77 20.99 -19.56
N TRP A 971 -18.89 20.05 -18.62
CA TRP A 971 -17.84 19.07 -18.34
C TRP A 971 -17.90 17.81 -19.23
N LEU A 972 -19.10 17.30 -19.54
CA LEU A 972 -19.27 15.99 -20.19
C LEU A 972 -19.52 16.05 -21.70
N ILE A 973 -20.10 17.13 -22.23
CA ILE A 973 -20.58 17.21 -23.61
C ILE A 973 -19.87 18.31 -24.41
N ALA A 974 -19.82 19.54 -23.89
CA ALA A 974 -19.21 20.67 -24.59
C ALA A 974 -17.75 20.44 -25.07
N PRO A 975 -16.88 19.68 -24.36
CA PRO A 975 -15.52 19.37 -24.82
C PRO A 975 -15.46 18.36 -25.98
N LEU A 976 -16.60 17.73 -26.33
CA LEU A 976 -16.74 16.71 -27.37
C LEU A 976 -17.62 17.17 -28.55
N ASP A 977 -18.56 18.11 -28.32
CA ASP A 977 -19.51 18.65 -29.30
C ASP A 977 -18.89 18.94 -30.70
N PRO A 978 -17.70 19.58 -30.83
CA PRO A 978 -17.10 19.82 -32.15
C PRO A 978 -16.84 18.54 -32.96
N ILE A 979 -16.50 17.42 -32.30
CA ILE A 979 -16.29 16.12 -32.94
C ILE A 979 -17.65 15.47 -33.25
N LEU A 980 -18.58 15.52 -32.31
CA LEU A 980 -19.93 14.95 -32.47
C LEU A 980 -20.63 15.58 -33.69
N GLN A 981 -20.60 16.90 -33.80
CA GLN A 981 -21.16 17.66 -34.92
C GLN A 981 -20.40 17.37 -36.23
N GLN A 982 -19.06 17.43 -36.24
CA GLN A 982 -18.27 17.16 -37.45
C GLN A 982 -18.51 15.74 -38.00
N GLN A 983 -18.68 14.75 -37.12
CA GLN A 983 -18.95 13.37 -37.53
C GLN A 983 -20.44 13.09 -37.78
N ASN A 984 -21.33 14.04 -37.45
CA ASN A 984 -22.78 13.92 -37.51
C ASN A 984 -23.27 12.74 -36.65
N ILE A 985 -22.83 12.67 -35.39
CA ILE A 985 -23.27 11.66 -34.42
C ILE A 985 -24.71 11.96 -33.98
N GLU A 986 -25.55 10.94 -33.90
CA GLU A 986 -26.99 11.03 -33.61
C GLU A 986 -27.39 10.19 -32.37
N ASN A 987 -26.50 9.29 -31.94
CA ASN A 987 -26.69 8.44 -30.76
C ASN A 987 -25.44 8.44 -29.86
N LEU A 988 -25.62 8.68 -28.57
CA LEU A 988 -24.57 8.68 -27.55
C LEU A 988 -24.83 7.59 -26.50
N VAL A 989 -23.90 6.65 -26.34
CA VAL A 989 -23.99 5.59 -25.34
C VAL A 989 -22.91 5.78 -24.29
N PHE A 990 -23.31 5.88 -23.03
CA PHE A 990 -22.42 6.22 -21.92
C PHE A 990 -22.02 4.96 -21.14
N ILE A 991 -20.72 4.82 -20.90
CA ILE A 991 -20.09 3.79 -20.06
C ILE A 991 -19.35 4.56 -18.95
N MET A 992 -19.84 4.52 -17.71
CA MET A 992 -19.45 5.48 -16.68
C MET A 992 -19.01 4.83 -15.36
N ASP A 993 -18.06 5.46 -14.68
CA ASP A 993 -17.55 5.04 -13.37
C ASP A 993 -18.63 4.99 -12.27
N THR A 994 -18.35 4.24 -11.20
CA THR A 994 -19.23 4.06 -10.03
C THR A 994 -19.61 5.41 -9.42
N GLY A 995 -20.90 5.58 -9.14
CA GLY A 995 -21.51 6.85 -8.69
C GLY A 995 -22.21 7.62 -9.81
N LEU A 996 -21.66 7.66 -11.03
CA LEU A 996 -22.28 8.39 -12.16
C LEU A 996 -23.42 7.63 -12.83
N ARG A 997 -23.50 6.30 -12.68
CA ARG A 997 -24.40 5.42 -13.47
C ARG A 997 -25.91 5.64 -13.26
N THR A 998 -26.32 6.54 -12.35
CA THR A 998 -27.72 6.99 -12.16
C THR A 998 -27.98 8.43 -12.61
N LEU A 999 -27.03 9.06 -13.30
CA LEU A 999 -27.14 10.41 -13.87
C LEU A 999 -28.26 10.47 -14.93
N PRO A 1000 -29.22 11.41 -14.84
CA PRO A 1000 -30.21 11.66 -15.89
C PRO A 1000 -29.58 12.40 -17.09
N ILE A 1001 -28.76 11.69 -17.87
CA ILE A 1001 -28.01 12.21 -19.03
C ILE A 1001 -28.89 12.98 -20.03
N ALA A 1002 -30.15 12.56 -20.22
CA ALA A 1002 -31.12 13.24 -21.08
C ALA A 1002 -31.37 14.71 -20.69
N THR A 1003 -31.12 15.08 -19.42
CA THR A 1003 -31.36 16.43 -18.86
C THR A 1003 -30.14 17.34 -18.81
N LEU A 1004 -28.97 16.89 -19.31
CA LEU A 1004 -27.84 17.81 -19.46
C LEU A 1004 -28.24 18.93 -20.42
N TYR A 1005 -27.97 20.19 -20.06
CA TYR A 1005 -28.55 21.37 -20.70
C TYR A 1005 -27.44 22.32 -21.16
N ASP A 1006 -27.49 22.82 -22.39
CA ASP A 1006 -26.44 23.69 -22.94
C ASP A 1006 -26.65 25.20 -22.72
N GLY A 1007 -27.71 25.56 -21.98
CA GLY A 1007 -28.22 26.92 -21.83
C GLY A 1007 -29.39 27.26 -22.76
N GLN A 1008 -29.72 26.41 -23.74
CA GLN A 1008 -30.83 26.58 -24.70
C GLN A 1008 -31.64 25.31 -24.95
N HIS A 1009 -31.00 24.14 -24.98
CA HIS A 1009 -31.58 22.85 -25.35
C HIS A 1009 -31.10 21.75 -24.40
N PHE A 1010 -31.94 20.75 -24.17
CA PHE A 1010 -31.52 19.53 -23.49
C PHE A 1010 -30.75 18.59 -24.43
N LEU A 1011 -29.87 17.76 -23.88
CA LEU A 1011 -29.07 16.80 -24.65
C LEU A 1011 -29.94 15.84 -25.48
N VAL A 1012 -31.11 15.47 -24.93
CA VAL A 1012 -32.12 14.64 -25.62
C VAL A 1012 -32.70 15.29 -26.87
N GLU A 1013 -32.66 16.62 -27.00
CA GLU A 1013 -33.10 17.29 -28.24
C GLU A 1013 -32.07 17.21 -29.37
N LYS A 1014 -30.81 16.90 -29.03
CA LYS A 1014 -29.68 16.80 -29.98
C LYS A 1014 -29.36 15.35 -30.35
N TYR A 1015 -29.36 14.46 -29.36
CA TYR A 1015 -28.90 13.08 -29.52
C TYR A 1015 -29.83 12.09 -28.79
N SER A 1016 -30.03 10.91 -29.37
CA SER A 1016 -30.58 9.77 -28.63
C SER A 1016 -29.55 9.26 -27.62
N VAL A 1017 -29.96 8.90 -26.40
CA VAL A 1017 -29.03 8.55 -25.32
C VAL A 1017 -29.29 7.16 -24.74
N GLY A 1018 -28.23 6.49 -24.28
CA GLY A 1018 -28.31 5.20 -23.61
C GLY A 1018 -27.14 4.94 -22.65
N LEU A 1019 -27.28 3.92 -21.83
CA LEU A 1019 -26.29 3.44 -20.85
C LEU A 1019 -25.87 2.01 -21.18
N MET A 1020 -24.58 1.70 -21.07
CA MET A 1020 -24.06 0.36 -21.30
C MET A 1020 -23.12 -0.06 -20.14
N PRO A 1021 -23.23 -1.29 -19.60
CA PRO A 1021 -22.33 -1.76 -18.53
C PRO A 1021 -20.86 -1.76 -18.97
N SER A 1022 -20.57 -2.51 -20.02
CA SER A 1022 -19.34 -2.43 -20.83
C SER A 1022 -19.67 -2.91 -22.25
N LEU A 1023 -18.81 -2.63 -23.22
CA LEU A 1023 -19.01 -3.07 -24.60
C LEU A 1023 -18.81 -4.60 -24.73
N SER A 1024 -17.88 -5.18 -23.97
CA SER A 1024 -17.55 -6.61 -23.97
C SER A 1024 -18.60 -7.50 -23.29
N LEU A 1025 -19.46 -6.94 -22.44
CA LEU A 1025 -20.57 -7.65 -21.79
C LEU A 1025 -21.92 -7.48 -22.52
N THR A 1026 -21.98 -6.63 -23.55
CA THR A 1026 -23.25 -6.28 -24.21
C THR A 1026 -23.33 -6.87 -25.62
N ASP A 1027 -24.38 -7.65 -25.89
CA ASP A 1027 -24.64 -8.17 -27.23
C ASP A 1027 -25.13 -7.06 -28.17
N THR A 1028 -24.19 -6.48 -28.91
CA THR A 1028 -24.41 -5.38 -29.87
C THR A 1028 -25.17 -5.81 -31.13
N ARG A 1029 -25.45 -7.11 -31.34
CA ARG A 1029 -26.12 -7.62 -32.54
C ARG A 1029 -27.58 -7.16 -32.60
N ARG A 1030 -27.84 -6.23 -33.53
CA ARG A 1030 -29.18 -5.70 -33.83
C ARG A 1030 -30.14 -6.82 -34.23
N VAL A 1031 -31.32 -6.82 -33.62
CA VAL A 1031 -32.49 -7.59 -34.04
C VAL A 1031 -33.65 -6.60 -34.13
N SER A 1032 -34.32 -6.55 -35.28
CA SER A 1032 -35.42 -5.61 -35.46
C SER A 1032 -36.63 -6.06 -34.65
N ILE A 1033 -37.04 -5.24 -33.68
CA ILE A 1033 -38.26 -5.42 -32.91
C ILE A 1033 -39.47 -4.70 -33.53
N ARG A 1034 -39.42 -4.28 -34.80
CA ARG A 1034 -40.49 -3.47 -35.41
C ARG A 1034 -41.85 -4.15 -35.36
N GLU A 1035 -41.93 -5.38 -35.87
CA GLU A 1035 -43.15 -6.21 -35.91
C GLU A 1035 -43.32 -7.12 -34.68
N ALA A 1036 -42.49 -6.96 -33.64
CA ALA A 1036 -42.48 -7.83 -32.47
C ALA A 1036 -43.76 -7.67 -31.62
N GLN A 1037 -44.38 -8.79 -31.24
CA GLN A 1037 -45.51 -8.79 -30.31
C GLN A 1037 -45.07 -8.49 -28.87
N VAL A 1038 -45.95 -7.85 -28.10
CA VAL A 1038 -45.74 -7.53 -26.68
C VAL A 1038 -46.48 -8.52 -25.78
N LEU A 1039 -45.78 -9.01 -24.75
CA LEU A 1039 -46.43 -9.49 -23.54
C LEU A 1039 -46.42 -8.35 -22.52
N ALA A 1040 -47.60 -7.79 -22.25
CA ALA A 1040 -47.77 -6.72 -21.27
C ALA A 1040 -48.46 -7.28 -20.03
N MET A 1041 -47.93 -7.01 -18.84
CA MET A 1041 -48.51 -7.49 -17.58
C MET A 1041 -48.42 -6.42 -16.50
N GLY A 1042 -49.38 -6.35 -15.58
CA GLY A 1042 -49.33 -5.35 -14.52
C GLY A 1042 -50.35 -5.48 -13.41
N ALA A 1043 -50.21 -4.65 -12.39
CA ALA A 1043 -51.16 -4.53 -11.28
C ALA A 1043 -51.57 -3.06 -11.11
N SER A 1044 -52.88 -2.84 -10.98
CA SER A 1044 -53.50 -1.55 -10.68
C SER A 1044 -54.07 -1.48 -9.26
N GLN A 1045 -54.26 -2.64 -8.62
CA GLN A 1045 -54.79 -2.77 -7.27
C GLN A 1045 -53.77 -3.50 -6.39
N PHE A 1046 -53.58 -2.99 -5.18
CA PHE A 1046 -52.62 -3.51 -4.20
C PHE A 1046 -53.25 -3.52 -2.81
N LYS A 1047 -52.78 -4.42 -1.94
CA LYS A 1047 -53.27 -4.51 -0.56
C LYS A 1047 -52.57 -3.51 0.36
N ASP A 1048 -51.26 -3.39 0.23
CA ASP A 1048 -50.38 -2.67 1.15
C ASP A 1048 -49.64 -1.49 0.46
N GLN A 1049 -50.15 -1.00 -0.69
CA GLN A 1049 -49.62 0.12 -1.50
C GLN A 1049 -50.78 0.89 -2.17
N SER A 1050 -50.52 2.12 -2.62
CA SER A 1050 -51.49 2.93 -3.38
C SER A 1050 -51.89 2.28 -4.71
N PRO A 1051 -53.15 2.38 -5.17
CA PRO A 1051 -53.54 1.89 -6.49
C PRO A 1051 -52.86 2.69 -7.61
N LEU A 1052 -52.67 2.04 -8.77
CA LEU A 1052 -52.13 2.62 -10.00
C LEU A 1052 -53.23 2.62 -11.08
N PRO A 1053 -54.14 3.62 -11.09
CA PRO A 1053 -55.29 3.64 -11.98
C PRO A 1053 -54.95 3.81 -13.47
N ALA A 1054 -53.77 4.29 -13.85
CA ALA A 1054 -53.37 4.40 -15.27
C ALA A 1054 -52.93 3.07 -15.90
N VAL A 1055 -52.39 2.13 -15.12
CA VAL A 1055 -51.86 0.83 -15.59
C VAL A 1055 -52.82 0.04 -16.51
N PRO A 1056 -54.14 -0.06 -16.25
CA PRO A 1056 -55.07 -0.75 -17.16
C PRO A 1056 -55.19 -0.07 -18.53
N ILE A 1057 -55.06 1.26 -18.57
CA ILE A 1057 -55.07 2.07 -19.80
C ILE A 1057 -53.74 1.91 -20.55
N GLU A 1058 -52.61 1.86 -19.83
CA GLU A 1058 -51.27 1.63 -20.39
C GLU A 1058 -51.21 0.26 -21.10
N LEU A 1059 -51.60 -0.82 -20.41
CA LEU A 1059 -51.64 -2.17 -20.98
C LEU A 1059 -52.59 -2.27 -22.19
N MET A 1060 -53.74 -1.60 -22.14
CA MET A 1060 -54.70 -1.51 -23.25
C MET A 1060 -54.10 -0.77 -24.46
N MET A 1061 -53.52 0.42 -24.25
CA MET A 1061 -52.91 1.22 -25.31
C MET A 1061 -51.82 0.43 -26.02
N ILE A 1062 -50.89 -0.16 -25.26
CA ILE A 1062 -49.78 -0.96 -25.79
C ILE A 1062 -50.28 -2.13 -26.62
N THR A 1063 -51.24 -2.92 -26.13
CA THR A 1063 -51.60 -4.23 -26.74
C THR A 1063 -52.80 -4.21 -27.70
N GLN A 1064 -53.61 -3.15 -27.70
CA GLN A 1064 -54.83 -3.06 -28.51
C GLN A 1064 -54.83 -1.92 -29.53
N ARG A 1065 -54.07 -0.83 -29.29
CA ARG A 1065 -53.98 0.31 -30.23
C ARG A 1065 -52.60 0.47 -30.88
N LEU A 1066 -51.52 0.33 -30.09
CA LEU A 1066 -50.17 0.65 -30.55
C LEU A 1066 -49.48 -0.54 -31.21
N ARG A 1067 -49.66 -1.76 -30.69
CA ARG A 1067 -48.91 -2.95 -31.12
C ARG A 1067 -49.67 -4.23 -30.79
N ALA A 1068 -49.56 -5.26 -31.63
CA ALA A 1068 -50.20 -6.55 -31.35
C ALA A 1068 -49.57 -7.22 -30.12
N GLY A 1069 -50.39 -7.76 -29.21
CA GLY A 1069 -49.89 -8.39 -27.99
C GLY A 1069 -50.96 -9.06 -27.14
N LYS A 1070 -50.56 -9.46 -25.92
CA LYS A 1070 -51.46 -9.94 -24.85
C LYS A 1070 -51.25 -9.11 -23.59
N SER A 1071 -52.33 -8.72 -22.94
CA SER A 1071 -52.33 -8.01 -21.65
C SER A 1071 -52.85 -8.90 -20.52
N PHE A 1072 -52.18 -8.91 -19.35
CA PHE A 1072 -52.64 -9.59 -18.14
C PHE A 1072 -52.61 -8.63 -16.94
N LEU A 1073 -53.70 -8.58 -16.16
CA LEU A 1073 -53.91 -7.56 -15.12
C LEU A 1073 -54.26 -8.21 -13.78
N ASN A 1074 -53.75 -7.62 -12.68
CA ASN A 1074 -54.07 -8.00 -11.31
C ASN A 1074 -53.95 -9.52 -11.09
N GLN A 1075 -55.05 -10.26 -10.88
CA GLN A 1075 -55.05 -11.70 -10.59
C GLN A 1075 -54.24 -12.55 -11.59
N ASP A 1076 -54.15 -12.13 -12.86
CA ASP A 1076 -53.39 -12.83 -13.90
C ASP A 1076 -51.90 -12.42 -13.96
N PHE A 1077 -51.49 -11.36 -13.25
CA PHE A 1077 -50.12 -10.86 -13.19
C PHE A 1077 -49.31 -11.58 -12.09
N THR A 1078 -49.00 -12.85 -12.36
CA THR A 1078 -48.18 -13.71 -11.50
C THR A 1078 -46.93 -14.19 -12.23
N ILE A 1079 -45.87 -14.51 -11.48
CA ILE A 1079 -44.62 -15.05 -12.04
C ILE A 1079 -44.87 -16.38 -12.79
N SER A 1080 -45.82 -17.18 -12.32
CA SER A 1080 -46.21 -18.45 -12.95
C SER A 1080 -46.85 -18.23 -14.32
N ASN A 1081 -47.79 -17.27 -14.45
CA ASN A 1081 -48.38 -16.94 -15.75
C ASN A 1081 -47.33 -16.32 -16.70
N LEU A 1082 -46.45 -15.42 -16.22
CA LEU A 1082 -45.36 -14.85 -17.01
C LEU A 1082 -44.48 -15.94 -17.66
N LYS A 1083 -44.06 -16.95 -16.87
CA LYS A 1083 -43.30 -18.09 -17.37
C LYS A 1083 -44.11 -18.96 -18.36
N SER A 1084 -45.39 -19.18 -18.08
CA SER A 1084 -46.30 -19.96 -18.92
C SER A 1084 -46.56 -19.32 -20.29
N GLN A 1085 -46.86 -18.01 -20.35
CA GLN A 1085 -47.08 -17.32 -21.63
C GLN A 1085 -45.83 -17.34 -22.50
N ARG A 1086 -44.64 -17.15 -21.91
CA ARG A 1086 -43.36 -17.13 -22.61
C ARG A 1086 -42.89 -18.49 -23.12
N SER A 1087 -43.19 -19.58 -22.42
CA SER A 1087 -42.88 -20.93 -22.90
C SER A 1087 -43.81 -21.37 -24.03
N GLN A 1088 -45.05 -20.86 -24.06
CA GLN A 1088 -46.00 -21.09 -25.14
C GLN A 1088 -45.80 -20.18 -26.36
N ASN A 1089 -45.42 -18.91 -26.15
CA ASN A 1089 -45.30 -17.89 -27.19
C ASN A 1089 -44.03 -17.05 -26.95
N PRO A 1090 -42.95 -17.27 -27.73
CA PRO A 1090 -41.76 -16.42 -27.69
C PRO A 1090 -42.09 -14.96 -28.02
N VAL A 1091 -41.88 -14.08 -27.05
CA VAL A 1091 -42.11 -12.63 -27.17
C VAL A 1091 -40.80 -11.87 -26.99
N ALA A 1092 -40.47 -11.04 -27.98
CA ALA A 1092 -39.25 -10.23 -27.95
C ALA A 1092 -39.41 -8.94 -27.13
N ILE A 1093 -40.64 -8.51 -26.85
CA ILE A 1093 -40.92 -7.37 -25.96
C ILE A 1093 -41.74 -7.85 -24.75
N LEU A 1094 -41.23 -7.55 -23.55
CA LEU A 1094 -41.91 -7.79 -22.27
C LEU A 1094 -42.09 -6.45 -21.56
N HIS A 1095 -43.31 -6.14 -21.14
CA HIS A 1095 -43.65 -4.90 -20.45
C HIS A 1095 -44.32 -5.20 -19.11
N LEU A 1096 -43.79 -4.64 -18.02
CA LEU A 1096 -44.24 -4.86 -16.66
C LEU A 1096 -44.65 -3.50 -16.04
N ALA A 1097 -45.93 -3.32 -15.71
CA ALA A 1097 -46.50 -2.07 -15.19
C ALA A 1097 -47.04 -2.24 -13.77
N THR A 1098 -46.31 -1.76 -12.75
CA THR A 1098 -46.60 -2.04 -11.33
C THR A 1098 -45.73 -1.17 -10.40
N HIS A 1099 -45.88 -1.33 -9.08
CA HIS A 1099 -44.91 -0.79 -8.12
C HIS A 1099 -43.56 -1.54 -8.18
N GLY A 1100 -42.50 -0.75 -8.24
CA GLY A 1100 -41.12 -1.18 -8.03
C GLY A 1100 -40.51 -0.39 -6.88
N GLU A 1101 -39.62 -1.03 -6.13
CA GLU A 1101 -38.93 -0.42 -4.99
C GLU A 1101 -37.48 -0.91 -4.97
N PHE A 1102 -36.54 0.02 -5.13
CA PHE A 1102 -35.11 -0.27 -4.96
C PHE A 1102 -34.59 0.36 -3.65
N ARG A 1103 -33.96 -0.47 -2.83
CA ARG A 1103 -33.35 -0.15 -1.54
C ARG A 1103 -31.90 -0.64 -1.53
N ALA A 1104 -30.99 0.22 -1.08
CA ALA A 1104 -29.58 -0.11 -0.88
C ALA A 1104 -29.38 -1.16 0.23
N GLY A 1105 -28.18 -1.75 0.29
CA GLY A 1105 -27.90 -2.92 1.11
C GLY A 1105 -28.33 -4.22 0.39
N SER A 1106 -28.70 -5.25 1.16
CA SER A 1106 -28.97 -6.60 0.63
C SER A 1106 -30.03 -6.60 -0.49
N ALA A 1107 -29.75 -7.35 -1.56
CA ALA A 1107 -30.61 -7.50 -2.74
C ALA A 1107 -32.06 -7.91 -2.41
N ALA A 1108 -32.27 -8.66 -1.31
CA ALA A 1108 -33.59 -9.06 -0.83
C ALA A 1108 -34.49 -7.87 -0.37
N ASN A 1109 -33.92 -6.69 -0.13
CA ASN A 1109 -34.66 -5.47 0.24
C ASN A 1109 -35.31 -4.77 -0.97
N SER A 1110 -34.90 -5.11 -2.18
CA SER A 1110 -35.37 -4.52 -3.44
C SER A 1110 -36.34 -5.46 -4.15
N TYR A 1111 -37.47 -4.94 -4.64
CA TYR A 1111 -38.51 -5.78 -5.26
C TYR A 1111 -39.29 -5.13 -6.41
N ILE A 1112 -39.82 -5.97 -7.30
CA ILE A 1112 -40.95 -5.67 -8.18
C ILE A 1112 -42.20 -6.35 -7.60
N GLN A 1113 -43.31 -5.63 -7.48
CA GLN A 1113 -44.56 -6.15 -6.93
C GLN A 1113 -45.36 -6.87 -8.02
N PHE A 1114 -45.43 -8.21 -7.97
CA PHE A 1114 -46.44 -9.00 -8.69
C PHE A 1114 -47.70 -9.09 -7.82
N TRP A 1115 -48.79 -9.61 -8.38
CA TRP A 1115 -50.06 -9.75 -7.65
C TRP A 1115 -49.99 -10.74 -6.49
N ASP A 1116 -49.35 -11.89 -6.72
CA ASP A 1116 -49.25 -13.00 -5.77
C ASP A 1116 -48.12 -12.83 -4.75
N ARG A 1117 -47.04 -12.11 -5.13
CA ARG A 1117 -45.85 -11.92 -4.29
C ARG A 1117 -44.96 -10.78 -4.75
N ARG A 1118 -43.95 -10.46 -3.94
CA ARG A 1118 -42.79 -9.66 -4.36
C ARG A 1118 -41.76 -10.55 -5.08
N LEU A 1119 -41.19 -10.05 -6.16
CA LEU A 1119 -40.04 -10.61 -6.86
C LEU A 1119 -38.78 -9.88 -6.39
N GLY A 1120 -37.83 -10.59 -5.78
CA GLY A 1120 -36.55 -10.06 -5.34
C GLY A 1120 -35.61 -9.69 -6.50
N LEU A 1121 -34.65 -8.83 -6.21
CA LEU A 1121 -33.63 -8.37 -7.17
C LEU A 1121 -32.74 -9.53 -7.69
N ASP A 1122 -32.46 -10.52 -6.84
CA ASP A 1122 -31.72 -11.74 -7.17
C ASP A 1122 -32.53 -12.75 -8.01
N GLU A 1123 -33.86 -12.73 -7.88
CA GLU A 1123 -34.77 -13.65 -8.55
C GLU A 1123 -34.97 -13.35 -10.06
N ILE A 1124 -34.53 -12.18 -10.56
CA ILE A 1124 -34.65 -11.80 -11.98
C ILE A 1124 -34.07 -12.89 -12.91
N ARG A 1125 -32.89 -13.43 -12.56
CA ARG A 1125 -32.24 -14.51 -13.32
C ARG A 1125 -33.11 -15.77 -13.39
N GLN A 1126 -33.90 -16.03 -12.34
CA GLN A 1126 -34.82 -17.17 -12.26
C GLN A 1126 -36.07 -17.00 -13.14
N LEU A 1127 -36.31 -15.83 -13.75
CA LEU A 1127 -37.38 -15.63 -14.74
C LEU A 1127 -37.04 -16.25 -16.12
N GLY A 1128 -35.78 -16.61 -16.37
CA GLY A 1128 -35.35 -17.19 -17.66
C GLY A 1128 -35.40 -16.19 -18.82
N LEU A 1129 -35.03 -14.92 -18.57
CA LEU A 1129 -35.27 -13.84 -19.52
C LEU A 1129 -34.52 -14.01 -20.86
N ASN A 1130 -33.44 -14.79 -20.86
CA ASN A 1130 -32.62 -15.16 -22.02
C ASN A 1130 -33.17 -16.31 -22.88
N ASN A 1131 -34.21 -17.05 -22.48
CA ASN A 1131 -34.69 -18.21 -23.24
C ASN A 1131 -36.22 -18.33 -23.24
N PRO A 1132 -36.91 -17.94 -24.33
CA PRO A 1132 -36.39 -17.22 -25.50
C PRO A 1132 -35.97 -15.79 -25.13
N ILE A 1133 -34.97 -15.23 -25.83
CA ILE A 1133 -34.39 -13.90 -25.52
C ILE A 1133 -35.44 -12.78 -25.58
N VAL A 1134 -35.45 -11.92 -24.56
CA VAL A 1134 -36.14 -10.62 -24.62
C VAL A 1134 -35.22 -9.57 -25.24
N GLU A 1135 -35.67 -8.97 -26.34
CA GLU A 1135 -34.98 -7.88 -27.04
C GLU A 1135 -35.25 -6.52 -26.40
N LEU A 1136 -36.39 -6.35 -25.70
CA LEU A 1136 -36.73 -5.16 -24.92
C LEU A 1136 -37.59 -5.51 -23.70
N LEU A 1137 -37.05 -5.27 -22.50
CA LEU A 1137 -37.82 -5.27 -21.26
C LEU A 1137 -38.19 -3.83 -20.88
N VAL A 1138 -39.47 -3.55 -20.67
CA VAL A 1138 -39.93 -2.27 -20.13
C VAL A 1138 -40.39 -2.48 -18.69
N LEU A 1139 -39.70 -1.84 -17.76
CA LEU A 1139 -40.03 -1.82 -16.33
C LEU A 1139 -40.76 -0.51 -16.01
N SER A 1140 -42.05 -0.46 -16.31
CA SER A 1140 -42.97 0.66 -16.02
C SER A 1140 -43.31 0.68 -14.52
N ALA A 1141 -42.29 0.98 -13.72
CA ALA A 1141 -42.28 0.82 -12.29
C ALA A 1141 -41.19 1.70 -11.66
N CYS A 1142 -41.44 2.25 -10.48
CA CYS A 1142 -40.55 3.20 -9.79
C CYS A 1142 -39.16 2.64 -9.46
N ARG A 1143 -38.14 3.51 -9.52
CA ARG A 1143 -36.74 3.27 -9.13
C ARG A 1143 -36.04 2.03 -9.74
N THR A 1144 -36.50 1.51 -10.86
CA THR A 1144 -35.99 0.25 -11.43
C THR A 1144 -34.60 0.33 -12.09
N ALA A 1145 -34.08 1.53 -12.36
CA ALA A 1145 -32.71 1.79 -12.84
C ALA A 1145 -31.77 2.31 -11.74
N VAL A 1146 -32.20 2.31 -10.47
CA VAL A 1146 -31.40 2.77 -9.34
C VAL A 1146 -30.54 1.63 -8.80
N GLY A 1147 -29.27 1.93 -8.48
CA GLY A 1147 -28.35 1.01 -7.84
C GLY A 1147 -27.69 1.59 -6.58
N SER A 1148 -26.95 0.75 -5.88
CA SER A 1148 -25.99 1.10 -4.82
C SER A 1148 -24.61 0.51 -5.16
N ASP A 1149 -23.60 0.76 -4.32
CA ASP A 1149 -22.30 0.08 -4.38
C ASP A 1149 -22.44 -1.46 -4.27
N GLU A 1150 -23.59 -1.98 -3.81
CA GLU A 1150 -23.89 -3.42 -3.75
C GLU A 1150 -24.81 -3.95 -4.87
N ALA A 1151 -25.27 -3.10 -5.79
CA ALA A 1151 -26.18 -3.50 -6.87
C ALA A 1151 -26.16 -2.48 -8.02
N GLU A 1152 -25.05 -2.42 -8.75
CA GLU A 1152 -24.85 -1.43 -9.81
C GLU A 1152 -25.91 -1.54 -10.93
N LEU A 1153 -26.54 -0.42 -11.30
CA LEU A 1153 -27.67 -0.32 -12.26
C LEU A 1153 -28.99 -1.06 -11.91
N GLY A 1154 -29.12 -1.65 -10.72
CA GLY A 1154 -30.39 -2.16 -10.19
C GLY A 1154 -31.06 -3.26 -11.04
N PHE A 1155 -32.40 -3.26 -11.08
CA PHE A 1155 -33.19 -4.21 -11.88
C PHE A 1155 -32.83 -4.10 -13.38
N GLY A 1156 -32.52 -2.89 -13.86
CA GLY A 1156 -32.09 -2.65 -15.23
C GLY A 1156 -30.79 -3.36 -15.60
N GLY A 1157 -29.72 -3.14 -14.83
CA GLY A 1157 -28.42 -3.78 -15.07
C GLY A 1157 -28.48 -5.32 -14.96
N LEU A 1158 -29.15 -5.82 -13.93
CA LEU A 1158 -29.32 -7.26 -13.71
C LEU A 1158 -30.17 -7.94 -14.78
N ALA A 1159 -31.20 -7.29 -15.31
CA ALA A 1159 -31.98 -7.85 -16.40
C ALA A 1159 -31.15 -7.92 -17.70
N VAL A 1160 -30.32 -6.93 -18.01
CA VAL A 1160 -29.38 -7.01 -19.14
C VAL A 1160 -28.44 -8.20 -18.98
N GLN A 1161 -27.83 -8.36 -17.80
CA GLN A 1161 -26.95 -9.50 -17.53
C GLN A 1161 -27.68 -10.86 -17.50
N ALA A 1162 -28.96 -10.89 -17.13
CA ALA A 1162 -29.83 -12.06 -17.27
C ALA A 1162 -30.18 -12.39 -18.74
N GLY A 1163 -29.52 -11.73 -19.71
CA GLY A 1163 -29.61 -11.96 -21.15
C GLY A 1163 -30.82 -11.28 -21.81
N VAL A 1164 -31.31 -10.18 -21.24
CA VAL A 1164 -32.13 -9.21 -21.97
C VAL A 1164 -31.21 -8.30 -22.78
N LYS A 1165 -31.53 -8.01 -24.05
CA LYS A 1165 -30.69 -7.11 -24.86
C LYS A 1165 -30.75 -5.65 -24.42
N THR A 1166 -31.95 -5.20 -24.02
CA THR A 1166 -32.25 -3.80 -23.70
C THR A 1166 -33.28 -3.71 -22.59
N VAL A 1167 -33.07 -2.82 -21.62
CA VAL A 1167 -34.04 -2.55 -20.55
C VAL A 1167 -34.35 -1.06 -20.50
N LEU A 1168 -35.64 -0.70 -20.46
CA LEU A 1168 -36.14 0.64 -20.18
C LEU A 1168 -36.64 0.67 -18.73
N ALA A 1169 -36.01 1.48 -17.88
CA ALA A 1169 -36.22 1.48 -16.42
C ALA A 1169 -36.04 2.88 -15.80
N SER A 1170 -36.57 3.10 -14.59
CA SER A 1170 -36.74 4.44 -14.01
C SER A 1170 -35.75 4.82 -12.90
N LEU A 1171 -35.32 6.09 -12.85
CA LEU A 1171 -34.29 6.63 -11.95
C LEU A 1171 -34.84 7.22 -10.63
N TRP A 1172 -36.16 7.46 -10.54
CA TRP A 1172 -36.87 7.98 -9.36
C TRP A 1172 -38.31 7.42 -9.27
N TYR A 1173 -39.13 7.97 -8.37
CA TYR A 1173 -40.56 7.66 -8.28
C TYR A 1173 -41.32 8.43 -9.35
N VAL A 1174 -41.96 7.71 -10.27
CA VAL A 1174 -42.63 8.27 -11.44
C VAL A 1174 -44.10 8.55 -11.16
N SER A 1175 -44.65 9.54 -11.85
CA SER A 1175 -46.09 9.81 -11.86
C SER A 1175 -46.81 8.76 -12.74
N ASP A 1176 -47.94 8.23 -12.26
CA ASP A 1176 -48.76 7.23 -12.94
C ASP A 1176 -49.26 7.78 -14.30
N GLU A 1177 -49.74 9.03 -14.30
CA GLU A 1177 -50.24 9.71 -15.50
C GLU A 1177 -49.13 10.16 -16.47
N GLY A 1178 -47.97 10.56 -15.96
CA GLY A 1178 -46.79 10.90 -16.78
C GLY A 1178 -46.13 9.67 -17.40
N THR A 1179 -46.16 8.53 -16.72
CA THR A 1179 -45.65 7.24 -17.22
C THR A 1179 -46.53 6.72 -18.34
N LEU A 1180 -47.86 6.74 -18.16
CA LEU A 1180 -48.82 6.42 -19.22
C LEU A 1180 -48.56 7.24 -20.49
N ALA A 1181 -48.30 8.55 -20.34
CA ALA A 1181 -47.97 9.43 -21.46
C ALA A 1181 -46.67 9.01 -22.16
N LEU A 1182 -45.56 8.91 -21.41
CA LEU A 1182 -44.25 8.56 -21.97
C LEU A 1182 -44.29 7.19 -22.68
N MET A 1183 -44.90 6.18 -22.06
CA MET A 1183 -44.97 4.82 -22.60
C MET A 1183 -45.88 4.75 -23.83
N THR A 1184 -46.99 5.49 -23.85
CA THR A 1184 -47.85 5.62 -25.04
C THR A 1184 -47.06 6.17 -26.23
N GLN A 1185 -46.33 7.28 -26.04
CA GLN A 1185 -45.57 7.90 -27.12
C GLN A 1185 -44.32 7.07 -27.49
N PHE A 1186 -43.67 6.40 -26.54
CA PHE A 1186 -42.56 5.49 -26.80
C PHE A 1186 -42.98 4.33 -27.72
N TYR A 1187 -44.10 3.66 -27.42
CA TYR A 1187 -44.60 2.57 -28.25
C TYR A 1187 -45.14 3.03 -29.62
N GLU A 1188 -45.62 4.27 -29.73
CA GLU A 1188 -45.95 4.90 -31.03
C GLU A 1188 -44.67 5.14 -31.85
N SER A 1189 -43.67 5.82 -31.30
CA SER A 1189 -42.38 6.08 -31.95
C SER A 1189 -41.60 4.80 -32.29
N LEU A 1190 -41.76 3.72 -31.51
CA LEU A 1190 -41.17 2.41 -31.79
C LEU A 1190 -41.78 1.70 -33.02
N LYS A 1191 -42.79 2.27 -33.69
CA LYS A 1191 -43.27 1.84 -35.01
C LYS A 1191 -42.42 2.36 -36.17
N THR A 1192 -41.72 3.48 -35.98
CA THR A 1192 -41.09 4.26 -37.07
C THR A 1192 -39.61 4.53 -36.84
N ALA A 1193 -39.17 4.70 -35.59
CA ALA A 1193 -37.78 4.96 -35.26
C ALA A 1193 -36.85 3.78 -35.66
N PRO A 1194 -35.64 4.04 -36.18
CA PRO A 1194 -34.67 3.02 -36.57
C PRO A 1194 -33.98 2.34 -35.39
N THR A 1195 -33.94 2.98 -34.21
CA THR A 1195 -33.31 2.45 -32.98
C THR A 1195 -34.24 2.57 -31.77
N LYS A 1196 -33.95 1.81 -30.71
CA LYS A 1196 -34.75 1.80 -29.47
C LYS A 1196 -34.54 3.12 -28.70
N ALA A 1197 -33.31 3.63 -28.65
CA ALA A 1197 -33.01 4.89 -27.97
C ALA A 1197 -33.61 6.11 -28.67
N GLU A 1198 -33.71 6.11 -30.00
CA GLU A 1198 -34.40 7.20 -30.71
C GLU A 1198 -35.92 7.16 -30.49
N ALA A 1199 -36.54 5.97 -30.38
CA ALA A 1199 -37.95 5.88 -29.98
C ALA A 1199 -38.22 6.51 -28.60
N LEU A 1200 -37.28 6.35 -27.65
CA LEU A 1200 -37.34 7.01 -26.34
C LEU A 1200 -37.09 8.53 -26.47
N GLN A 1201 -36.07 8.94 -27.22
CA GLN A 1201 -35.74 10.34 -27.49
C GLN A 1201 -36.96 11.09 -28.05
N GLN A 1202 -37.62 10.55 -29.07
CA GLN A 1202 -38.81 11.15 -29.68
C GLN A 1202 -39.94 11.31 -28.66
N ALA A 1203 -40.16 10.34 -27.77
CA ALA A 1203 -41.16 10.44 -26.71
C ALA A 1203 -40.82 11.51 -25.66
N GLN A 1204 -39.55 11.60 -25.27
CA GLN A 1204 -39.05 12.60 -24.33
C GLN A 1204 -39.16 14.03 -24.90
N VAL A 1205 -38.76 14.21 -26.17
CA VAL A 1205 -38.86 15.49 -26.88
C VAL A 1205 -40.32 15.90 -27.13
N ALA A 1206 -41.22 14.94 -27.39
CA ALA A 1206 -42.65 15.23 -27.53
C ALA A 1206 -43.29 15.73 -26.21
N MET A 1207 -42.91 15.15 -25.06
CA MET A 1207 -43.35 15.63 -23.74
C MET A 1207 -42.79 17.02 -23.43
N LEU A 1208 -41.48 17.21 -23.63
CA LEU A 1208 -40.78 18.49 -23.48
C LEU A 1208 -41.44 19.62 -24.30
N ARG A 1209 -41.88 19.32 -25.52
CA ARG A 1209 -42.51 20.29 -26.45
C ARG A 1209 -44.03 20.40 -26.31
N GLU A 1210 -44.61 19.87 -25.23
CA GLU A 1210 -46.07 19.80 -24.97
C GLU A 1210 -46.91 19.18 -26.11
N GLN A 1211 -46.29 18.32 -26.93
CA GLN A 1211 -46.96 17.62 -28.04
C GLN A 1211 -47.76 16.39 -27.56
N ILE A 1212 -47.53 15.97 -26.32
CA ILE A 1212 -48.31 15.00 -25.57
C ILE A 1212 -48.63 15.58 -24.19
N TYR A 1213 -49.91 15.60 -23.82
CA TYR A 1213 -50.41 16.22 -22.59
C TYR A 1213 -51.74 15.61 -22.16
N LEU A 1214 -52.16 15.91 -20.93
CA LEU A 1214 -53.46 15.53 -20.39
C LEU A 1214 -54.37 16.75 -20.38
N ASP A 1215 -55.61 16.64 -20.85
CA ASP A 1215 -56.61 17.72 -20.78
C ASP A 1215 -58.02 17.15 -20.64
N GLN A 1216 -58.84 17.76 -19.77
CA GLN A 1216 -60.23 17.36 -19.48
C GLN A 1216 -60.41 15.83 -19.28
N GLY A 1217 -59.52 15.22 -18.49
CA GLY A 1217 -59.55 13.77 -18.24
C GLY A 1217 -59.20 12.89 -19.44
N LYS A 1218 -58.46 13.38 -20.43
CA LYS A 1218 -58.07 12.65 -21.65
C LYS A 1218 -56.57 12.79 -21.95
N LEU A 1219 -55.98 11.75 -22.52
CA LEU A 1219 -54.62 11.78 -23.06
C LEU A 1219 -54.65 12.17 -24.55
N ILE A 1220 -53.83 13.17 -24.92
CA ILE A 1220 -53.61 13.61 -26.31
C ILE A 1220 -52.16 13.28 -26.69
N TYR A 1221 -51.93 12.63 -27.84
CA TYR A 1221 -50.60 12.20 -28.30
C TYR A 1221 -50.47 12.29 -29.84
N LEU A 1222 -49.26 12.10 -30.37
CA LEU A 1222 -48.92 12.39 -31.78
C LEU A 1222 -49.33 11.34 -32.83
N GLY A 1223 -49.91 10.21 -32.41
CA GLY A 1223 -50.24 9.08 -33.31
C GLY A 1223 -51.61 9.20 -33.97
N ASP A 1224 -52.62 8.60 -33.33
CA ASP A 1224 -54.02 8.64 -33.75
C ASP A 1224 -54.79 9.62 -32.84
N PRO A 1225 -55.47 10.66 -33.37
CA PRO A 1225 -56.24 11.61 -32.57
C PRO A 1225 -57.51 11.03 -31.92
N GLY A 1226 -57.76 9.72 -32.03
CA GLY A 1226 -58.80 9.01 -31.29
C GLY A 1226 -58.63 9.13 -29.76
N LEU A 1227 -59.44 9.99 -29.14
CA LEU A 1227 -59.45 10.28 -27.70
C LEU A 1227 -59.28 9.02 -26.81
N VAL A 1228 -58.43 9.14 -25.80
CA VAL A 1228 -58.24 8.14 -24.74
C VAL A 1228 -58.74 8.74 -23.43
N GLU A 1229 -59.89 8.26 -22.96
CA GLU A 1229 -60.48 8.73 -21.69
C GLU A 1229 -59.76 8.08 -20.51
N LEU A 1230 -59.46 8.90 -19.50
CA LEU A 1230 -58.77 8.49 -18.27
C LEU A 1230 -59.80 8.15 -17.18
N PRO A 1231 -59.48 7.22 -16.26
CA PRO A 1231 -60.38 6.87 -15.16
C PRO A 1231 -60.60 8.04 -14.19
N ALA A 1232 -61.67 7.94 -13.38
CA ALA A 1232 -62.18 9.00 -12.52
C ALA A 1232 -61.15 9.83 -11.72
N PRO A 1233 -60.06 9.27 -11.13
CA PRO A 1233 -59.05 10.07 -10.41
C PRO A 1233 -58.34 11.16 -11.23
N PHE A 1234 -58.48 11.15 -12.56
CA PHE A 1234 -57.86 12.11 -13.47
C PHE A 1234 -58.86 13.05 -14.17
N GLN A 1235 -60.18 12.87 -14.01
CA GLN A 1235 -61.17 13.60 -14.81
C GLN A 1235 -61.38 15.06 -14.35
N ASP A 1236 -61.21 15.36 -13.06
CA ASP A 1236 -61.32 16.73 -12.53
C ASP A 1236 -60.10 17.64 -12.84
N ARG A 1237 -59.10 17.13 -13.57
CA ARG A 1237 -57.86 17.88 -13.85
C ARG A 1237 -57.97 18.75 -15.11
N GLN A 1238 -57.65 20.05 -14.94
CA GLN A 1238 -57.34 20.96 -16.05
C GLN A 1238 -56.04 20.53 -16.78
N ARG A 1239 -55.77 21.10 -17.96
CA ARG A 1239 -54.60 20.79 -18.81
C ARG A 1239 -53.30 20.66 -18.01
N GLN A 1240 -52.80 19.43 -17.85
CA GLN A 1240 -51.59 19.13 -17.10
C GLN A 1240 -50.38 19.14 -18.04
N VAL A 1241 -49.47 20.07 -17.79
CA VAL A 1241 -48.23 20.25 -18.55
C VAL A 1241 -47.19 19.22 -18.12
N LEU A 1242 -46.68 18.44 -19.08
CA LEU A 1242 -45.74 17.33 -18.86
C LEU A 1242 -44.30 17.64 -19.34
N SER A 1243 -44.00 18.91 -19.67
CA SER A 1243 -42.70 19.33 -20.21
C SER A 1243 -41.57 19.40 -19.16
N HIS A 1244 -41.87 19.30 -17.87
CA HIS A 1244 -40.87 19.25 -16.81
C HIS A 1244 -40.04 17.95 -16.85
N PRO A 1245 -38.70 17.98 -16.71
CA PRO A 1245 -37.83 16.79 -16.76
C PRO A 1245 -38.28 15.63 -15.86
N TYR A 1246 -38.88 15.93 -14.70
CA TYR A 1246 -39.50 14.96 -13.79
C TYR A 1246 -40.33 13.87 -14.49
N TYR A 1247 -41.10 14.23 -15.53
CA TYR A 1247 -41.98 13.30 -16.23
C TYR A 1247 -41.26 12.51 -17.33
N TRP A 1248 -40.46 13.18 -18.16
CA TRP A 1248 -39.87 12.56 -19.36
C TRP A 1248 -38.48 11.96 -19.13
N ALA A 1249 -37.64 12.58 -18.31
CA ALA A 1249 -36.27 12.13 -18.07
C ALA A 1249 -36.14 10.97 -17.06
N ALA A 1250 -37.26 10.58 -16.44
CA ALA A 1250 -37.27 9.56 -15.40
C ALA A 1250 -36.82 8.19 -15.89
N PHE A 1251 -37.03 7.89 -17.17
CA PHE A 1251 -36.67 6.60 -17.77
C PHE A 1251 -35.39 6.69 -18.59
N THR A 1252 -34.54 5.68 -18.45
CA THR A 1252 -33.29 5.53 -19.19
C THR A 1252 -33.18 4.13 -19.80
N MET A 1253 -32.42 4.03 -20.89
CA MET A 1253 -32.23 2.79 -21.66
C MET A 1253 -30.87 2.16 -21.32
N ILE A 1254 -30.88 0.92 -20.85
CA ILE A 1254 -29.70 0.18 -20.38
C ILE A 1254 -29.48 -1.04 -21.29
N GLY A 1255 -28.23 -1.27 -21.72
CA GLY A 1255 -27.83 -2.39 -22.59
C GLY A 1255 -27.58 -1.93 -24.03
N ASN A 1256 -28.08 -2.68 -25.01
CA ASN A 1256 -27.99 -2.34 -26.43
C ASN A 1256 -29.11 -1.36 -26.84
N PRO A 1257 -28.82 -0.14 -27.31
CA PRO A 1257 -29.87 0.84 -27.68
C PRO A 1257 -30.38 0.76 -29.13
N TRP A 1258 -29.89 -0.17 -29.96
CA TRP A 1258 -30.02 -0.16 -31.43
C TRP A 1258 -31.04 -1.17 -32.02
#